data_AF-A0A2N9FUV0-F1
#
_entry.id   AF-A0A2N9FUV0-F1
#
_cell.length_a   1.000
_cell.length_b   1.000
_cell.length_c   1.000
_cell.angle_alpha   90.00
_cell.angle_beta   90.00
_cell.angle_gamma   90.00
#
_symmetry.space_group_name_H-M   'P 1'
#
loop_
_entity.id
_entity.type
_entity.pdbx_description
1 polymer ?
#
loop_
_entity_poly.entity_id
_entity_poly.type
_entity_poly.pdbx_seq_one_letter_code
_entity_poly.pdbx_strand_id
1 'polypeptide(L)'
;MDSYAPLLERTRVPQPSLQKFAVISIFSKLRSAPKHLDSESEPGRDAISQCLHSASPPVVDQSVRELCRLVTNSHFDISRALLELQSALEGSDPNFVRLFVKAIGFLVRTEFQKSNGEWRFTSTETHPFVKVLLCRPEVQDELVQQVLLFIAQNKRLGVVEVCEFLRPFLNYSILRIPFSDSSSTLFARHLISSMASLCCSFPIGAMPVLKLLMECIKYLPRKNSEAFRNNTYFVECVVDAYIMILRNLAGRGLMINEAQLRGVELLEIILSLCTYHLRHSGGNEPMLELAKRLLFVQKDLGLQYVPEYSSVILSIFVILIQSELEHEQLSILKIFHFLLKWKRENEYDIDKTAYVLSEELLFIFPVISLVSSPSKCVKGAATDLLVALEKLLVKTLVAPTNELAMKGGFPPLSTPGSIAFRLLQHLWFQDQYSLSGFFFLNFASGRKADGKEMLNLPRSWASQLRDYSLYIVDKRKSSLPLSQSQELFVTEMPLFLSAVAGVLVMHQSLGSAAVDSLAAIGVMDPKVGVPLLLAILFYSNIFTRNDIISHDMLLKVLGVLPSLASHSVMIPLIVQTILPMLHKDAKPVVDDGLWWSLKTNGIFDVRSYYSSLRESPDIAFPWKCIWCTKAPRRACFFVWTAAWNKILTCDNLRKRGYNLPSWCCMCCCNGESVDHLLLHCPIAGGLWSWIFQTFGVHWVLPGTVTALLFSWWNGLGRHSSDIWNTVPACLMWTIWEERNHRTFEDVSKLDSHLLEGFILTLFDWSRAWGFSTSTSIPDFISSLSLISHDVYS
;
A
#
# COMPACT_ATOMS: atom_id res chain seq x y z
N MET A 1 71.63 -24.96 -2.44
CA MET A 1 71.35 -23.62 -3.00
C MET A 1 70.28 -23.81 -4.07
N ASP A 2 69.03 -24.07 -3.67
CA ASP A 2 68.02 -24.55 -4.62
C ASP A 2 66.77 -23.68 -4.57
N SER A 3 67.00 -22.39 -4.83
CA SER A 3 65.96 -21.41 -5.03
C SER A 3 65.07 -21.81 -6.23
N TYR A 4 63.83 -21.33 -6.23
CA TYR A 4 62.96 -21.39 -7.41
C TYR A 4 63.45 -20.48 -8.56
N ALA A 5 64.47 -19.66 -8.31
CA ALA A 5 65.00 -18.64 -9.22
C ALA A 5 65.35 -19.13 -10.64
N PRO A 6 66.12 -20.24 -10.86
CA PRO A 6 66.45 -20.68 -12.21
C PRO A 6 65.22 -21.16 -13.01
N LEU A 7 64.17 -21.63 -12.33
CA LEU A 7 62.92 -22.01 -12.99
C LEU A 7 62.04 -20.78 -13.26
N LEU A 8 62.06 -19.79 -12.37
CA LEU A 8 61.37 -18.50 -12.53
C LEU A 8 62.03 -17.65 -13.62
N GLU A 9 63.33 -17.76 -13.86
CA GLU A 9 63.98 -17.11 -15.02
C GLU A 9 63.52 -17.74 -16.33
N ARG A 10 63.31 -19.07 -16.36
CA ARG A 10 62.80 -19.80 -17.53
C ARG A 10 61.34 -19.44 -17.87
N THR A 11 60.55 -18.92 -16.94
CA THR A 11 59.20 -18.40 -17.24
C THR A 11 59.23 -17.05 -17.96
N ARG A 12 60.36 -16.32 -17.95
CA ARG A 12 60.54 -15.04 -18.64
C ARG A 12 60.97 -15.18 -20.11
N VAL A 13 61.37 -16.38 -20.53
CA VAL A 13 61.76 -16.67 -21.92
C VAL A 13 60.50 -16.61 -22.82
N PRO A 14 60.51 -15.91 -23.96
CA PRO A 14 59.32 -15.69 -24.81
C PRO A 14 58.98 -16.94 -25.66
N GLN A 15 58.98 -18.13 -25.06
CA GLN A 15 58.60 -19.39 -25.69
C GLN A 15 57.51 -20.09 -24.86
N PRO A 16 56.25 -20.15 -25.33
CA PRO A 16 55.12 -20.67 -24.55
C PRO A 16 55.27 -22.11 -24.04
N SER A 17 55.93 -22.99 -24.80
CA SER A 17 56.16 -24.39 -24.40
C SER A 17 57.15 -24.50 -23.23
N LEU A 18 58.24 -23.75 -23.27
CA LEU A 18 59.24 -23.70 -22.19
C LEU A 18 58.66 -23.04 -20.93
N GLN A 19 57.88 -21.97 -21.11
CA GLN A 19 57.17 -21.32 -20.01
C GLN A 19 56.24 -22.30 -19.28
N LYS A 20 55.41 -23.06 -20.02
CA LYS A 20 54.53 -24.07 -19.42
C LYS A 20 55.31 -25.17 -18.72
N PHE A 21 56.40 -25.66 -19.32
CA PHE A 21 57.24 -26.69 -18.73
C PHE A 21 57.92 -26.21 -17.44
N ALA A 22 58.40 -24.96 -17.42
CA ALA A 22 58.99 -24.34 -16.23
C ALA A 22 57.98 -24.26 -15.09
N VAL A 23 56.75 -23.81 -15.36
CA VAL A 23 55.65 -23.79 -14.38
C VAL A 23 55.35 -25.19 -13.85
N ILE A 24 55.18 -26.19 -14.73
CA ILE A 24 54.93 -27.58 -14.31
C ILE A 24 56.06 -28.09 -13.41
N SER A 25 57.30 -27.76 -13.73
CA SER A 25 58.48 -28.15 -12.95
C SER A 25 58.49 -27.50 -11.56
N ILE A 26 58.11 -26.22 -11.46
CA ILE A 26 57.96 -25.49 -10.19
C ILE A 26 56.90 -26.17 -9.32
N PHE A 27 55.71 -26.42 -9.86
CA PHE A 27 54.60 -27.05 -9.14
C PHE A 27 54.81 -28.55 -8.86
N SER A 28 55.66 -29.23 -9.63
CA SER A 28 56.14 -30.58 -9.28
C SER A 28 57.10 -30.53 -8.10
N LYS A 29 58.01 -29.56 -8.06
CA LYS A 29 58.95 -29.37 -6.95
C LYS A 29 58.22 -29.00 -5.66
N LEU A 30 57.19 -28.15 -5.73
CA LEU A 30 56.32 -27.82 -4.59
C LEU A 30 55.62 -29.04 -3.98
N ARG A 31 55.35 -30.09 -4.77
CA ARG A 31 54.74 -31.35 -4.29
C ARG A 31 55.72 -32.28 -3.59
N SER A 32 56.97 -32.32 -4.05
CA SER A 32 57.98 -33.29 -3.60
C SER A 32 59.04 -32.69 -2.65
N ALA A 33 58.96 -31.39 -2.36
CA ALA A 33 59.96 -30.67 -1.58
C ALA A 33 59.83 -30.90 -0.06
N PRO A 34 60.96 -30.87 0.67
CA PRO A 34 60.97 -30.87 2.15
C PRO A 34 60.33 -29.59 2.72
N LYS A 35 59.89 -29.61 3.99
CA LYS A 35 59.11 -28.53 4.67
C LYS A 35 59.65 -27.09 4.56
N HIS A 36 60.92 -26.89 4.23
CA HIS A 36 61.52 -25.56 4.04
C HIS A 36 61.36 -25.02 2.60
N LEU A 37 60.92 -25.84 1.65
CA LEU A 37 60.71 -25.54 0.24
C LEU A 37 59.34 -26.01 -0.27
N ASP A 38 58.48 -26.52 0.62
CA ASP A 38 57.14 -26.95 0.26
C ASP A 38 56.24 -25.75 -0.10
N SER A 39 55.01 -26.03 -0.48
CA SER A 39 54.04 -24.98 -0.78
C SER A 39 53.68 -24.10 0.42
N GLU A 40 54.04 -24.49 1.65
CA GLU A 40 53.77 -23.71 2.84
C GLU A 40 54.89 -22.74 3.23
N SER A 41 56.12 -22.99 2.78
CA SER A 41 57.30 -22.16 3.04
C SER A 41 57.29 -20.81 2.30
N GLU A 42 58.01 -19.81 2.82
CA GLU A 42 58.14 -18.48 2.17
C GLU A 42 58.66 -18.57 0.72
N PRO A 43 59.73 -19.33 0.41
CA PRO A 43 60.17 -19.49 -0.98
C PRO A 43 59.12 -20.11 -1.90
N GLY A 44 58.29 -21.01 -1.37
CA GLY A 44 57.18 -21.61 -2.11
C GLY A 44 56.04 -20.63 -2.38
N ARG A 45 55.70 -19.79 -1.38
CA ARG A 45 54.74 -18.67 -1.51
C ARG A 45 55.17 -17.70 -2.59
N ASP A 46 56.41 -17.24 -2.53
CA ASP A 46 56.96 -16.28 -3.47
C ASP A 46 56.97 -16.86 -4.89
N ALA A 47 57.28 -18.15 -5.04
CA ALA A 47 57.25 -18.81 -6.34
C ALA A 47 55.83 -18.88 -6.93
N ILE A 48 54.81 -19.19 -6.12
CA ILE A 48 53.40 -19.22 -6.56
C ILE A 48 52.95 -17.80 -6.93
N SER A 49 53.19 -16.82 -6.06
CA SER A 49 52.80 -15.42 -6.30
C SER A 49 53.45 -14.85 -7.57
N GLN A 50 54.76 -15.07 -7.79
CA GLN A 50 55.45 -14.61 -9.00
C GLN A 50 54.94 -15.27 -10.29
N CYS A 51 54.47 -16.53 -10.20
CA CYS A 51 53.88 -17.21 -11.35
C CYS A 51 52.47 -16.67 -11.69
N LEU A 52 51.67 -16.34 -10.67
CA LEU A 52 50.31 -15.80 -10.85
C LEU A 52 50.31 -14.33 -11.31
N HIS A 53 51.29 -13.53 -10.90
CA HIS A 53 51.45 -12.12 -11.29
C HIS A 53 52.29 -11.93 -12.58
N SER A 54 52.56 -13.01 -13.32
CA SER A 54 53.33 -12.93 -14.57
C SER A 54 52.56 -12.19 -15.67
N ALA A 55 53.27 -11.42 -16.50
CA ALA A 55 52.70 -10.79 -17.69
C ALA A 55 52.40 -11.77 -18.84
N SER A 56 52.88 -13.02 -18.75
CA SER A 56 52.79 -14.01 -19.83
C SER A 56 51.53 -14.90 -19.71
N PRO A 57 50.59 -14.89 -20.67
CA PRO A 57 49.37 -15.71 -20.61
C PRO A 57 49.59 -17.22 -20.43
N PRO A 58 50.56 -17.87 -21.12
CA PRO A 58 50.87 -19.28 -20.91
C PRO A 58 51.34 -19.61 -19.49
N VAL A 59 52.02 -18.67 -18.83
CA VAL A 59 52.51 -18.86 -17.45
C VAL A 59 51.34 -18.79 -16.48
N VAL A 60 50.48 -17.78 -16.60
CA VAL A 60 49.32 -17.59 -15.71
C VAL A 60 48.31 -18.74 -15.87
N ASP A 61 47.93 -19.11 -17.10
CA ASP A 61 47.00 -20.22 -17.36
C ASP A 61 47.50 -21.56 -16.79
N GLN A 62 48.78 -21.88 -17.00
CA GLN A 62 49.34 -23.12 -16.47
C GLN A 62 49.48 -23.09 -14.95
N SER A 63 49.83 -21.94 -14.37
CA SER A 63 50.02 -21.79 -12.92
C SER A 63 48.69 -21.94 -12.18
N VAL A 64 47.63 -21.33 -12.71
CA VAL A 64 46.27 -21.48 -12.18
C VAL A 64 45.81 -22.94 -12.22
N ARG A 65 46.07 -23.66 -13.32
CA ARG A 65 45.72 -25.09 -13.44
C ARG A 65 46.48 -25.95 -12.44
N GLU A 66 47.79 -25.75 -12.29
CA GLU A 66 48.60 -26.53 -11.36
C GLU A 66 48.23 -26.22 -9.91
N LEU A 67 47.95 -24.96 -9.56
CA LEU A 67 47.45 -24.60 -8.23
C LEU A 67 46.12 -25.30 -7.92
N CYS A 68 45.18 -25.33 -8.87
CA CYS A 68 43.92 -26.06 -8.70
C CYS A 68 44.14 -27.57 -8.50
N ARG A 69 45.13 -28.16 -9.19
CA ARG A 69 45.52 -29.57 -9.01
C ARG A 69 46.12 -29.84 -7.63
N LEU A 70 46.95 -28.93 -7.10
CA LEU A 70 47.51 -29.06 -5.75
C LEU A 70 46.41 -29.13 -4.68
N VAL A 71 45.42 -28.24 -4.76
CA VAL A 71 44.28 -28.20 -3.82
C VAL A 71 43.40 -29.44 -3.99
N THR A 72 43.14 -29.86 -5.23
CA THR A 72 42.32 -31.06 -5.50
C THR A 72 42.94 -32.30 -4.86
N ASN A 73 44.26 -32.45 -4.94
CA ASN A 73 45.01 -33.56 -4.36
C ASN A 73 45.28 -33.41 -2.84
N SER A 74 44.69 -32.41 -2.17
CA SER A 74 44.83 -32.14 -0.72
C SER A 74 46.27 -31.88 -0.26
N HIS A 75 47.14 -31.38 -1.16
CA HIS A 75 48.50 -30.98 -0.83
C HIS A 75 48.63 -29.49 -0.49
N PHE A 76 47.52 -28.73 -0.58
CA PHE A 76 47.51 -27.30 -0.33
C PHE A 76 46.16 -26.86 0.28
N ASP A 77 46.21 -25.99 1.29
CA ASP A 77 45.01 -25.45 1.93
C ASP A 77 44.19 -24.58 0.96
N ILE A 78 42.87 -24.80 0.94
CA ILE A 78 41.99 -24.09 0.03
C ILE A 78 41.79 -22.63 0.43
N SER A 79 41.72 -22.33 1.73
CA SER A 79 41.53 -20.95 2.19
C SER A 79 42.68 -20.08 1.71
N ARG A 80 43.89 -20.64 1.76
CA ARG A 80 45.09 -20.03 1.22
C ARG A 80 45.12 -19.94 -0.30
N ALA A 81 44.69 -20.98 -1.04
CA ALA A 81 44.61 -20.91 -2.50
C ALA A 81 43.65 -19.82 -2.98
N LEU A 82 42.51 -19.67 -2.30
CA LEU A 82 41.54 -18.62 -2.59
C LEU A 82 42.14 -17.24 -2.33
N LEU A 83 42.93 -17.07 -1.27
CA LEU A 83 43.64 -15.81 -0.98
C LEU A 83 44.68 -15.45 -2.06
N GLU A 84 45.51 -16.41 -2.48
CA GLU A 84 46.52 -16.19 -3.54
C GLU A 84 45.87 -15.83 -4.89
N LEU A 85 44.78 -16.52 -5.24
CA LEU A 85 44.01 -16.22 -6.46
C LEU A 85 43.28 -14.87 -6.38
N GLN A 86 42.78 -14.48 -5.19
CA GLN A 86 42.15 -13.18 -4.96
C GLN A 86 43.18 -12.05 -5.06
N SER A 87 44.35 -12.21 -4.44
CA SER A 87 45.45 -11.25 -4.54
C SER A 87 45.90 -11.06 -5.99
N ALA A 88 46.05 -12.16 -6.75
CA ALA A 88 46.38 -12.09 -8.16
C ALA A 88 45.28 -11.44 -9.01
N LEU A 89 44.00 -11.63 -8.65
CA LEU A 89 42.86 -11.01 -9.33
C LEU A 89 42.84 -9.49 -9.16
N GLU A 90 43.22 -8.96 -7.99
CA GLU A 90 43.25 -7.51 -7.73
C GLU A 90 44.31 -6.79 -8.56
N GLY A 91 45.49 -7.40 -8.75
CA GLY A 91 46.64 -6.79 -9.43
C GLY A 91 46.83 -7.15 -10.91
N SER A 92 46.00 -8.02 -11.50
CA SER A 92 46.22 -8.56 -12.85
C SER A 92 45.62 -7.73 -13.99
N ASP A 93 46.07 -8.00 -15.22
CA ASP A 93 45.51 -7.45 -16.44
C ASP A 93 44.04 -7.93 -16.65
N PRO A 94 43.12 -7.07 -17.15
CA PRO A 94 41.72 -7.43 -17.39
C PRO A 94 41.51 -8.71 -18.21
N ASN A 95 42.43 -9.06 -19.11
CA ASN A 95 42.36 -10.28 -19.92
C ASN A 95 42.44 -11.56 -19.07
N PHE A 96 43.04 -11.50 -17.87
CA PHE A 96 43.18 -12.65 -16.97
C PHE A 96 42.05 -12.78 -15.95
N VAL A 97 41.21 -11.75 -15.78
CA VAL A 97 40.10 -11.74 -14.80
C VAL A 97 39.21 -12.98 -14.96
N ARG A 98 38.80 -13.30 -16.19
CA ARG A 98 37.96 -14.49 -16.47
C ARG A 98 38.63 -15.80 -16.04
N LEU A 99 39.94 -15.92 -16.21
CA LEU A 99 40.68 -17.13 -15.83
C LEU A 99 40.72 -17.30 -14.32
N PHE A 100 41.00 -16.24 -13.57
CA PHE A 100 41.03 -16.27 -12.11
C PHE A 100 39.65 -16.54 -11.51
N VAL A 101 38.59 -15.90 -12.01
CA VAL A 101 37.22 -16.15 -11.54
C VAL A 101 36.80 -17.59 -11.82
N LYS A 102 37.15 -18.18 -12.97
CA LYS A 102 36.93 -19.61 -13.27
C LYS A 102 37.65 -20.53 -12.30
N ALA A 103 38.89 -20.20 -11.93
CA ALA A 103 39.68 -20.98 -11.00
C ALA A 103 39.10 -20.95 -9.59
N ILE A 104 38.74 -19.75 -9.10
CA ILE A 104 38.06 -19.58 -7.81
C ILE A 104 36.73 -20.33 -7.80
N GLY A 105 35.92 -20.19 -8.87
CA GLY A 105 34.66 -20.93 -9.01
C GLY A 105 34.87 -22.45 -9.02
N PHE A 106 35.94 -22.95 -9.66
CA PHE A 106 36.29 -24.37 -9.65
C PHE A 106 36.66 -24.86 -8.25
N LEU A 107 37.54 -24.15 -7.54
CA LEU A 107 37.94 -24.50 -6.17
C LEU A 107 36.74 -24.52 -5.21
N VAL A 108 35.89 -23.49 -5.28
CA VAL A 108 34.67 -23.40 -4.47
C VAL A 108 33.75 -24.59 -4.73
N ARG A 109 33.57 -24.99 -6.00
CA ARG A 109 32.78 -26.18 -6.35
C ARG A 109 33.39 -27.46 -5.79
N THR A 110 34.70 -27.67 -5.97
CA THR A 110 35.36 -28.89 -5.52
C THR A 110 35.33 -29.04 -4.01
N GLU A 111 35.46 -27.94 -3.27
CA GLU A 111 35.44 -27.98 -1.81
C GLU A 111 34.05 -28.24 -1.27
N PHE A 112 33.05 -27.60 -1.84
CA PHE A 112 31.66 -27.86 -1.48
C PHE A 112 31.28 -29.33 -1.70
N GLN A 113 31.84 -29.98 -2.74
CA GLN A 113 31.67 -31.41 -2.96
C GLN A 113 32.44 -32.26 -1.96
N LYS A 114 33.66 -31.87 -1.57
CA LYS A 114 34.45 -32.56 -0.53
C LYS A 114 33.80 -32.49 0.86
N SER A 115 33.17 -31.37 1.19
CA SER A 115 32.52 -31.13 2.48
C SER A 115 31.09 -31.66 2.57
N ASN A 116 30.59 -32.39 1.56
CA ASN A 116 29.22 -32.89 1.48
C ASN A 116 28.15 -31.81 1.72
N GLY A 117 28.42 -30.55 1.33
CA GLY A 117 27.50 -29.43 1.51
C GLY A 117 27.57 -28.71 2.86
N GLU A 118 28.43 -29.14 3.80
CA GLU A 118 28.62 -28.50 5.10
C GLU A 118 29.70 -27.41 5.07
N TRP A 119 29.54 -26.41 4.18
CA TRP A 119 30.45 -25.26 4.16
C TRP A 119 29.72 -23.98 4.58
N ARG A 120 29.92 -23.56 5.83
CA ARG A 120 29.28 -22.38 6.44
C ARG A 120 30.31 -21.30 6.76
N PHE A 121 29.89 -20.05 6.65
CA PHE A 121 30.73 -18.87 6.94
C PHE A 121 30.17 -18.10 8.15
N THR A 122 31.06 -17.55 8.98
CA THR A 122 30.70 -16.76 10.16
C THR A 122 30.34 -15.31 9.81
N SER A 123 30.81 -14.79 8.67
CA SER A 123 30.49 -13.45 8.17
C SER A 123 30.24 -13.45 6.66
N THR A 124 29.38 -12.54 6.18
CA THR A 124 29.09 -12.36 4.74
C THR A 124 30.34 -11.99 3.93
N GLU A 125 31.27 -11.26 4.54
CA GLU A 125 32.52 -10.78 3.91
C GLU A 125 33.55 -11.89 3.72
N THR A 126 33.45 -13.00 4.46
CA THR A 126 34.34 -14.15 4.28
C THR A 126 33.92 -15.04 3.11
N HIS A 127 32.73 -14.82 2.54
CA HIS A 127 32.20 -15.63 1.46
C HIS A 127 33.03 -15.47 0.16
N PRO A 128 33.50 -16.56 -0.48
CA PRO A 128 34.39 -16.50 -1.64
C PRO A 128 33.86 -15.67 -2.81
N PHE A 129 32.57 -15.81 -3.16
CA PHE A 129 31.97 -15.01 -4.24
C PHE A 129 31.77 -13.53 -3.86
N VAL A 130 31.59 -13.22 -2.57
CA VAL A 130 31.49 -11.82 -2.10
C VAL A 130 32.85 -11.15 -2.22
N LYS A 131 33.92 -11.84 -1.81
CA LYS A 131 35.30 -11.36 -1.97
C LYS A 131 35.65 -11.10 -3.43
N VAL A 132 35.32 -12.02 -4.34
CA VAL A 132 35.55 -11.82 -5.79
C VAL A 132 34.81 -10.59 -6.30
N LEU A 133 33.54 -10.42 -5.90
CA LEU A 133 32.72 -9.27 -6.31
C LEU A 133 33.26 -7.93 -5.77
N LEU A 134 33.99 -7.95 -4.65
CA LEU A 134 34.63 -6.78 -4.06
C LEU A 134 35.91 -6.36 -4.78
N CYS A 135 36.62 -7.29 -5.44
CA CYS A 135 37.91 -6.99 -6.05
C CYS A 135 37.79 -5.94 -7.17
N ARG A 136 37.02 -6.24 -8.24
CA ARG A 136 36.93 -5.39 -9.46
C ARG A 136 35.59 -5.56 -10.18
N PRO A 137 35.06 -4.58 -10.94
CA PRO A 137 33.78 -4.69 -11.64
C PRO A 137 33.77 -5.71 -12.80
N GLU A 138 34.90 -5.96 -13.46
CA GLU A 138 35.02 -6.87 -14.62
C GLU A 138 34.76 -8.35 -14.27
N VAL A 139 34.74 -8.69 -12.99
CA VAL A 139 34.47 -10.05 -12.50
C VAL A 139 33.01 -10.46 -12.71
N GLN A 140 32.10 -9.49 -12.85
CA GLN A 140 30.65 -9.66 -12.77
C GLN A 140 30.12 -10.72 -13.75
N ASP A 141 30.47 -10.63 -15.03
CA ASP A 141 29.95 -11.53 -16.07
C ASP A 141 30.33 -12.99 -15.85
N GLU A 142 31.61 -13.24 -15.56
CA GLU A 142 32.10 -14.60 -15.33
C GLU A 142 31.62 -15.14 -13.98
N LEU A 143 31.48 -14.28 -12.97
CA LEU A 143 30.97 -14.67 -11.66
C LEU A 143 29.54 -15.20 -11.75
N VAL A 144 28.67 -14.56 -12.55
CA VAL A 144 27.33 -15.09 -12.84
C VAL A 144 27.42 -16.53 -13.39
N GLN A 145 28.29 -16.76 -14.39
CA GLN A 145 28.47 -18.10 -14.96
C GLN A 145 28.95 -19.12 -13.92
N GLN A 146 29.88 -18.74 -13.04
CA GLN A 146 30.38 -19.62 -12.00
C GLN A 146 29.31 -19.98 -10.97
N VAL A 147 28.40 -19.05 -10.63
CA VAL A 147 27.24 -19.32 -9.76
C VAL A 147 26.27 -20.30 -10.43
N LEU A 148 25.96 -20.12 -11.72
CA LEU A 148 25.09 -21.06 -12.45
C LEU A 148 25.69 -22.47 -12.53
N LEU A 149 27.00 -22.57 -12.80
CA LEU A 149 27.73 -23.83 -12.81
C LEU A 149 27.75 -24.49 -11.43
N PHE A 150 27.89 -23.69 -10.36
CA PHE A 150 27.83 -24.17 -8.99
C PHE A 150 26.47 -24.84 -8.70
N ILE A 151 25.37 -24.18 -9.05
CA ILE A 151 24.02 -24.74 -8.88
C ILE A 151 23.83 -26.01 -9.73
N ALA A 152 24.22 -25.97 -11.01
CA ALA A 152 23.99 -27.06 -11.95
C ALA A 152 24.75 -28.35 -11.61
N GLN A 153 25.97 -28.25 -11.07
CA GLN A 153 26.81 -29.40 -10.73
C GLN A 153 26.51 -29.95 -9.33
N ASN A 154 26.19 -29.10 -8.36
CA ASN A 154 25.99 -29.51 -6.97
C ASN A 154 24.54 -29.89 -6.64
N LYS A 155 23.60 -29.76 -7.59
CA LYS A 155 22.18 -30.17 -7.41
C LYS A 155 21.96 -31.60 -6.93
N ARG A 156 22.93 -32.51 -7.16
CA ARG A 156 22.85 -33.92 -6.72
C ARG A 156 23.18 -34.12 -5.24
N LEU A 157 23.88 -33.16 -4.63
CA LEU A 157 24.26 -33.19 -3.22
C LEU A 157 23.21 -32.58 -2.29
N GLY A 158 22.16 -31.99 -2.88
CA GLY A 158 21.09 -31.30 -2.16
C GLY A 158 20.99 -29.83 -2.59
N VAL A 159 19.84 -29.43 -3.12
CA VAL A 159 19.62 -28.06 -3.63
C VAL A 159 19.45 -27.06 -2.49
N VAL A 160 19.03 -27.53 -1.30
CA VAL A 160 18.82 -26.67 -0.13
C VAL A 160 20.16 -26.16 0.41
N GLU A 161 21.16 -27.03 0.48
CA GLU A 161 22.52 -26.74 0.92
C GLU A 161 23.20 -25.75 -0.04
N VAL A 162 22.98 -25.93 -1.34
CA VAL A 162 23.42 -24.98 -2.38
C VAL A 162 22.77 -23.60 -2.16
N CYS A 163 21.48 -23.54 -1.84
CA CYS A 163 20.79 -22.29 -1.54
C CYS A 163 21.33 -21.61 -0.27
N GLU A 164 21.58 -22.37 0.80
CA GLU A 164 22.13 -21.84 2.04
C GLU A 164 23.56 -21.29 1.86
N PHE A 165 24.37 -21.93 1.01
CA PHE A 165 25.67 -21.40 0.62
C PHE A 165 25.55 -20.07 -0.14
N LEU A 166 24.63 -19.96 -1.10
CA LEU A 166 24.48 -18.77 -1.95
C LEU A 166 23.74 -17.60 -1.27
N ARG A 167 22.97 -17.85 -0.22
CA ARG A 167 22.15 -16.85 0.48
C ARG A 167 22.93 -15.61 0.92
N PRO A 168 24.09 -15.71 1.61
CA PRO A 168 24.90 -14.54 1.97
C PRO A 168 25.33 -13.69 0.76
N PHE A 169 25.71 -14.34 -0.33
CA PHE A 169 26.15 -13.69 -1.56
C PHE A 169 25.02 -12.94 -2.28
N LEU A 170 23.83 -13.53 -2.35
CA LEU A 170 22.66 -12.87 -2.94
C LEU A 170 22.19 -11.68 -2.10
N ASN A 171 22.10 -11.86 -0.78
CA ASN A 171 21.74 -10.77 0.12
C ASN A 171 22.72 -9.59 -0.02
N TYR A 172 24.02 -9.87 -0.07
CA TYR A 172 25.04 -8.85 -0.29
C TYR A 172 24.88 -8.15 -1.66
N SER A 173 24.67 -8.92 -2.73
CA SER A 173 24.50 -8.39 -4.08
C SER A 173 23.29 -7.47 -4.22
N ILE A 174 22.20 -7.77 -3.51
CA ILE A 174 20.94 -7.01 -3.52
C ILE A 174 21.03 -5.77 -2.62
N LEU A 175 21.62 -5.90 -1.43
CA LEU A 175 21.79 -4.78 -0.50
C LEU A 175 22.78 -3.72 -0.99
N ARG A 176 23.60 -4.02 -2.01
CA ARG A 176 24.51 -3.06 -2.67
C ARG A 176 23.81 -2.17 -3.71
N ILE A 177 22.64 -2.57 -4.22
CA ILE A 177 21.84 -1.82 -5.21
C ILE A 177 21.60 -0.34 -4.84
N PRO A 178 21.30 0.04 -3.57
CA PRO A 178 21.03 1.43 -3.23
C PRO A 178 22.27 2.33 -3.09
N PHE A 179 23.50 1.80 -3.17
CA PHE A 179 24.73 2.55 -2.88
C PHE A 179 25.71 2.72 -4.05
N SER A 180 25.49 2.11 -5.23
CA SER A 180 26.47 2.16 -6.33
C SER A 180 25.86 2.25 -7.74
N ASP A 181 26.69 2.71 -8.69
CA ASP A 181 26.46 2.92 -10.11
C ASP A 181 25.58 1.87 -10.83
N SER A 182 25.09 2.24 -12.03
CA SER A 182 24.27 1.42 -12.94
C SER A 182 24.80 -0.02 -13.14
N SER A 183 26.11 -0.23 -13.07
CA SER A 183 26.76 -1.55 -13.19
C SER A 183 26.32 -2.55 -12.12
N SER A 184 26.20 -2.14 -10.85
CA SER A 184 25.82 -3.01 -9.75
C SER A 184 24.37 -3.49 -9.86
N THR A 185 23.49 -2.60 -10.32
CA THR A 185 22.09 -2.89 -10.60
C THR A 185 21.96 -3.83 -11.80
N LEU A 186 22.73 -3.60 -12.87
CA LEU A 186 22.79 -4.49 -14.03
C LEU A 186 23.29 -5.89 -13.65
N PHE A 187 24.33 -5.98 -12.83
CA PHE A 187 24.83 -7.26 -12.32
C PHE A 187 23.76 -8.03 -11.54
N ALA A 188 23.09 -7.39 -10.58
CA ALA A 188 22.01 -8.03 -9.84
C ALA A 188 20.88 -8.52 -10.78
N ARG A 189 20.52 -7.71 -11.79
CA ARG A 189 19.53 -8.08 -12.84
C ARG A 189 19.98 -9.29 -13.64
N HIS A 190 21.23 -9.32 -14.09
CA HIS A 190 21.78 -10.46 -14.83
C HIS A 190 21.86 -11.72 -13.96
N LEU A 191 22.24 -11.59 -12.69
CA LEU A 191 22.33 -12.71 -11.75
C LEU A 191 20.95 -13.34 -11.49
N ILE A 192 19.96 -12.53 -11.11
CA ILE A 192 18.60 -13.01 -10.78
C ILE A 192 17.93 -13.59 -12.03
N SER A 193 17.98 -12.91 -13.18
CA SER A 193 17.39 -13.43 -14.43
C SER A 193 18.04 -14.73 -14.88
N SER A 194 19.37 -14.86 -14.73
CA SER A 194 20.07 -16.09 -15.09
C SER A 194 19.74 -17.25 -14.14
N MET A 195 19.66 -16.99 -12.83
CA MET A 195 19.24 -17.99 -11.86
C MET A 195 17.78 -18.42 -12.09
N ALA A 196 16.89 -17.48 -12.38
CA ALA A 196 15.50 -17.75 -12.72
C ALA A 196 15.37 -18.61 -14.01
N SER A 197 16.13 -18.28 -15.05
CA SER A 197 16.20 -19.07 -16.29
C SER A 197 16.75 -20.49 -16.03
N LEU A 198 17.79 -20.61 -15.20
CA LEU A 198 18.36 -21.89 -14.81
C LEU A 198 17.32 -22.76 -14.08
N CYS A 199 16.46 -22.19 -13.23
CA CYS A 199 15.38 -22.92 -12.56
C CYS A 199 14.42 -23.59 -13.56
N CYS A 200 14.16 -22.95 -14.71
CA CYS A 200 13.33 -23.53 -15.77
C CYS A 200 13.93 -24.81 -16.39
N SER A 201 15.23 -25.02 -16.29
CA SER A 201 15.91 -26.21 -16.83
C SER A 201 15.81 -27.46 -15.95
N PHE A 202 15.48 -27.32 -14.65
CA PHE A 202 15.32 -28.44 -13.70
C PHE A 202 14.10 -28.27 -12.76
N PRO A 203 12.87 -28.23 -13.28
CA PRO A 203 11.68 -27.82 -12.52
C PRO A 203 11.42 -28.63 -11.23
N ILE A 204 11.74 -29.92 -11.20
CA ILE A 204 11.49 -30.81 -10.03
C ILE A 204 12.31 -30.39 -8.81
N GLY A 205 13.55 -29.90 -9.01
CA GLY A 205 14.44 -29.49 -7.92
C GLY A 205 14.57 -27.97 -7.78
N ALA A 206 13.80 -27.19 -8.53
CA ALA A 206 13.97 -25.74 -8.62
C ALA A 206 13.30 -24.95 -7.47
N MET A 207 12.36 -25.57 -6.74
CA MET A 207 11.58 -24.89 -5.69
C MET A 207 12.43 -24.23 -4.59
N PRO A 208 13.51 -24.84 -4.07
CA PRO A 208 14.37 -24.18 -3.08
C PRO A 208 15.10 -22.95 -3.64
N VAL A 209 15.50 -22.99 -4.92
CA VAL A 209 16.16 -21.83 -5.58
C VAL A 209 15.15 -20.72 -5.81
N LEU A 210 13.93 -21.06 -6.25
CA LEU A 210 12.85 -20.10 -6.40
C LEU A 210 12.51 -19.44 -5.05
N LYS A 211 12.43 -20.22 -3.97
CA LYS A 211 12.20 -19.70 -2.61
C LYS A 211 13.31 -18.71 -2.21
N LEU A 212 14.57 -19.02 -2.49
CA LEU A 212 15.69 -18.12 -2.21
C LEU A 212 15.56 -16.79 -2.99
N LEU A 213 15.17 -16.85 -4.28
CA LEU A 213 14.91 -15.65 -5.09
C LEU A 213 13.71 -14.84 -4.58
N MET A 214 12.67 -15.50 -4.07
CA MET A 214 11.53 -14.84 -3.44
C MET A 214 11.92 -14.12 -2.14
N GLU A 215 12.76 -14.73 -1.30
CA GLU A 215 13.27 -14.10 -0.07
C GLU A 215 14.15 -12.90 -0.39
N CYS A 216 14.93 -12.97 -1.47
CA CYS A 216 15.74 -11.88 -2.01
C CYS A 216 14.90 -10.63 -2.37
N ILE A 217 13.70 -10.80 -2.93
CA ILE A 217 12.79 -9.70 -3.28
C ILE A 217 12.39 -8.90 -2.03
N LYS A 218 12.28 -9.54 -0.85
CA LYS A 218 11.89 -8.87 0.40
C LYS A 218 12.90 -7.78 0.82
N TYR A 219 14.17 -7.94 0.45
CA TYR A 219 15.28 -7.04 0.79
C TYR A 219 15.54 -5.93 -0.25
N LEU A 220 14.76 -5.86 -1.33
CA LEU A 220 14.96 -4.85 -2.37
C LEU A 220 14.78 -3.42 -1.83
N PRO A 221 15.64 -2.46 -2.26
CA PRO A 221 15.53 -1.07 -1.83
C PRO A 221 14.24 -0.43 -2.35
N ARG A 222 13.57 0.32 -1.47
CA ARG A 222 12.20 0.80 -1.73
C ARG A 222 12.08 2.32 -1.97
N LYS A 223 13.18 3.08 -2.00
CA LYS A 223 13.14 4.55 -1.90
C LYS A 223 12.93 5.34 -3.20
N ASN A 224 13.31 4.82 -4.37
CA ASN A 224 13.42 5.62 -5.60
C ASN A 224 12.52 5.07 -6.74
N SER A 225 12.08 5.94 -7.66
CA SER A 225 11.31 5.55 -8.86
C SER A 225 12.10 4.62 -9.80
N GLU A 226 13.40 4.85 -9.99
CA GLU A 226 14.25 3.93 -10.75
C GLU A 226 14.40 2.57 -10.06
N ALA A 227 14.44 2.55 -8.73
CA ALA A 227 14.42 1.31 -7.95
C ALA A 227 13.11 0.54 -8.17
N PHE A 228 11.96 1.21 -8.32
CA PHE A 228 10.68 0.56 -8.64
C PHE A 228 10.72 -0.17 -9.99
N ARG A 229 11.28 0.44 -11.04
CA ARG A 229 11.42 -0.22 -12.35
C ARG A 229 12.31 -1.46 -12.28
N ASN A 230 13.40 -1.38 -11.53
CA ASN A 230 14.29 -2.52 -11.31
C ASN A 230 13.59 -3.62 -10.48
N ASN A 231 12.87 -3.24 -9.42
CA ASN A 231 12.07 -4.15 -8.60
C ASN A 231 11.01 -4.88 -9.45
N THR A 232 10.33 -4.16 -10.35
CA THR A 232 9.37 -4.75 -11.30
C THR A 232 10.02 -5.80 -12.18
N TYR A 233 11.19 -5.50 -12.76
CA TYR A 233 11.94 -6.46 -13.58
C TYR A 233 12.37 -7.71 -12.80
N PHE A 234 12.83 -7.55 -11.55
CA PHE A 234 13.20 -8.67 -10.70
C PHE A 234 12.02 -9.59 -10.42
N VAL A 235 10.88 -9.00 -10.05
CA VAL A 235 9.64 -9.74 -9.78
C VAL A 235 9.15 -10.44 -11.06
N GLU A 236 9.17 -9.77 -12.20
CA GLU A 236 8.78 -10.34 -13.49
C GLU A 236 9.58 -11.61 -13.82
N CYS A 237 10.92 -11.57 -13.68
CA CYS A 237 11.78 -12.73 -13.92
C CYS A 237 11.42 -13.93 -13.01
N VAL A 238 11.12 -13.67 -11.74
CA VAL A 238 10.74 -14.70 -10.77
C VAL A 238 9.35 -15.26 -11.05
N VAL A 239 8.39 -14.41 -11.44
CA VAL A 239 7.04 -14.81 -11.84
C VAL A 239 7.07 -15.66 -13.11
N ASP A 240 7.85 -15.28 -14.12
CA ASP A 240 8.01 -16.05 -15.36
C ASP A 240 8.61 -17.43 -15.09
N ALA A 241 9.66 -17.49 -14.26
CA ALA A 241 10.27 -18.75 -13.87
C ALA A 241 9.29 -19.63 -13.07
N TYR A 242 8.56 -19.06 -12.11
CA TYR A 242 7.52 -19.77 -11.36
C TYR A 242 6.44 -20.35 -12.30
N ILE A 243 5.91 -19.54 -13.22
CA ILE A 243 4.89 -19.98 -14.18
C ILE A 243 5.41 -21.15 -15.03
N MET A 244 6.65 -21.09 -15.50
CA MET A 244 7.24 -22.15 -16.31
C MET A 244 7.41 -23.45 -15.50
N ILE A 245 7.90 -23.35 -14.26
CA ILE A 245 8.06 -24.49 -13.36
C ILE A 245 6.70 -25.10 -13.04
N LEU A 246 5.71 -24.27 -12.71
CA LEU A 246 4.35 -24.72 -12.38
C LEU A 246 3.71 -25.46 -13.55
N ARG A 247 3.82 -24.95 -14.79
CA ARG A 247 3.31 -25.63 -16.00
C ARG A 247 3.94 -27.02 -16.16
N ASN A 248 5.24 -27.15 -15.92
CA ASN A 248 5.94 -28.43 -16.04
C ASN A 248 5.54 -29.41 -14.93
N LEU A 249 5.42 -28.93 -13.69
CA LEU A 249 5.00 -29.74 -12.55
C LEU A 249 3.54 -30.21 -12.67
N ALA A 250 2.64 -29.31 -13.07
CA ALA A 250 1.24 -29.64 -13.32
C ALA A 250 1.10 -30.68 -14.44
N GLY A 251 1.85 -30.54 -15.55
CA GLY A 251 1.87 -31.53 -16.64
C GLY A 251 2.40 -32.91 -16.22
N ARG A 252 3.15 -33.00 -15.12
CA ARG A 252 3.67 -34.26 -14.55
C ARG A 252 2.86 -34.77 -13.35
N GLY A 253 1.91 -33.99 -12.82
CA GLY A 253 1.13 -34.35 -11.64
C GLY A 253 1.92 -34.37 -10.31
N LEU A 254 3.09 -33.74 -10.24
CA LEU A 254 3.99 -33.82 -9.07
C LEU A 254 4.02 -32.50 -8.29
N MET A 255 4.07 -32.58 -6.96
CA MET A 255 4.30 -31.43 -6.05
C MET A 255 3.35 -30.23 -6.26
N ILE A 256 2.12 -30.48 -6.68
CA ILE A 256 1.15 -29.42 -7.02
C ILE A 256 0.82 -28.54 -5.80
N ASN A 257 0.56 -29.12 -4.63
CA ASN A 257 0.21 -28.37 -3.42
C ASN A 257 1.36 -27.47 -2.95
N GLU A 258 2.60 -27.99 -2.96
CA GLU A 258 3.77 -27.19 -2.57
C GLU A 258 4.01 -26.04 -3.56
N ALA A 259 3.87 -26.31 -4.86
CA ALA A 259 3.98 -25.27 -5.89
C ALA A 259 2.90 -24.19 -5.72
N GLN A 260 1.65 -24.57 -5.45
CA GLN A 260 0.57 -23.62 -5.18
C GLN A 260 0.84 -22.74 -3.95
N LEU A 261 1.30 -23.34 -2.84
CA LEU A 261 1.66 -22.59 -1.64
C LEU A 261 2.78 -21.58 -1.90
N ARG A 262 3.77 -21.94 -2.73
CA ARG A 262 4.81 -21.00 -3.20
C ARG A 262 4.24 -19.90 -4.08
N GLY A 263 3.25 -20.21 -4.91
CA GLY A 263 2.50 -19.22 -5.68
C GLY A 263 1.79 -18.19 -4.80
N VAL A 264 1.15 -18.64 -3.71
CA VAL A 264 0.52 -17.75 -2.72
C VAL A 264 1.57 -16.86 -2.05
N GLU A 265 2.69 -17.42 -1.59
CA GLU A 265 3.76 -16.65 -0.97
C GLU A 265 4.35 -15.60 -1.95
N LEU A 266 4.52 -15.95 -3.23
CA LEU A 266 4.98 -15.00 -4.24
C LEU A 266 3.96 -13.88 -4.46
N LEU A 267 2.66 -14.20 -4.48
CA LEU A 267 1.59 -13.23 -4.60
C LEU A 267 1.57 -12.25 -3.41
N GLU A 268 1.77 -12.74 -2.18
CA GLU A 268 1.88 -11.89 -1.00
C GLU A 268 3.06 -10.90 -1.09
N ILE A 269 4.22 -11.37 -1.58
CA ILE A 269 5.40 -10.52 -1.76
C ILE A 269 5.10 -9.41 -2.79
N ILE A 270 4.47 -9.75 -3.91
CA ILE A 270 4.08 -8.78 -4.95
C ILE A 270 3.13 -7.73 -4.38
N LEU A 271 2.08 -8.15 -3.67
CA LEU A 271 1.10 -7.24 -3.08
C LEU A 271 1.71 -6.37 -1.96
N SER A 272 2.65 -6.92 -1.18
CA SER A 272 3.41 -6.14 -0.18
C SER A 272 4.20 -5.01 -0.84
N LEU A 273 4.85 -5.26 -1.98
CA LEU A 273 5.53 -4.21 -2.75
C LEU A 273 4.55 -3.12 -3.20
N CYS A 274 3.34 -3.48 -3.65
CA CYS A 274 2.33 -2.52 -4.07
C CYS A 274 1.90 -1.56 -2.93
N THR A 275 1.67 -2.09 -1.72
CA THR A 275 1.30 -1.26 -0.55
C THR A 275 2.36 -0.24 -0.16
N TYR A 276 3.64 -0.59 -0.31
CA TYR A 276 4.72 0.34 -0.03
C TYR A 276 4.79 1.48 -1.05
N HIS A 277 4.63 1.14 -2.34
CA HIS A 277 4.75 2.10 -3.44
C HIS A 277 3.54 3.02 -3.60
N LEU A 278 2.37 2.68 -3.06
CA LEU A 278 1.23 3.61 -2.90
C LEU A 278 1.62 4.91 -2.17
N ARG A 279 2.67 4.88 -1.33
CA ARG A 279 3.19 6.07 -0.64
C ARG A 279 4.14 6.92 -1.50
N HIS A 280 4.59 6.43 -2.66
CA HIS A 280 5.63 7.05 -3.50
C HIS A 280 5.32 6.95 -5.02
N SER A 281 4.44 7.85 -5.49
CA SER A 281 4.28 8.43 -6.85
C SER A 281 4.56 7.63 -8.14
N GLY A 282 4.42 6.30 -8.16
CA GLY A 282 4.44 5.49 -9.39
C GLY A 282 3.33 4.45 -9.35
N GLY A 283 2.45 4.42 -10.36
CA GLY A 283 1.32 3.49 -10.40
C GLY A 283 1.78 2.02 -10.28
N ASN A 284 1.04 1.23 -9.51
CA ASN A 284 1.36 -0.18 -9.23
C ASN A 284 0.91 -1.15 -10.35
N GLU A 285 0.46 -0.62 -11.48
CA GLU A 285 -0.11 -1.39 -12.59
C GLU A 285 0.75 -2.59 -13.04
N PRO A 286 2.09 -2.46 -13.23
CA PRO A 286 2.90 -3.60 -13.62
C PRO A 286 2.88 -4.74 -12.60
N MET A 287 2.92 -4.41 -11.30
CA MET A 287 2.90 -5.40 -10.23
C MET A 287 1.53 -6.07 -10.09
N LEU A 288 0.45 -5.31 -10.24
CA LEU A 288 -0.91 -5.86 -10.26
C LEU A 288 -1.14 -6.78 -11.46
N GLU A 289 -0.61 -6.44 -12.63
CA GLU A 289 -0.72 -7.31 -13.81
C GLU A 289 0.09 -8.61 -13.65
N LEU A 290 1.27 -8.55 -13.02
CA LEU A 290 2.04 -9.75 -12.65
C LEU A 290 1.26 -10.64 -11.66
N ALA A 291 0.64 -10.04 -10.64
CA ALA A 291 -0.23 -10.74 -9.70
C ALA A 291 -1.42 -11.43 -10.40
N LYS A 292 -2.08 -10.71 -11.32
CA LYS A 292 -3.19 -11.23 -12.13
C LYS A 292 -2.75 -12.37 -13.05
N ARG A 293 -1.60 -12.25 -13.71
CA ARG A 293 -1.03 -13.30 -14.57
C ARG A 293 -0.74 -14.57 -13.77
N LEU A 294 -0.18 -14.44 -12.57
CA LEU A 294 0.13 -15.57 -11.68
C LEU A 294 -1.13 -16.31 -11.22
N LEU A 295 -2.22 -15.60 -10.95
CA LEU A 295 -3.51 -16.20 -10.59
C LEU A 295 -4.19 -16.88 -11.79
N PHE A 296 -4.20 -16.23 -12.96
CA PHE A 296 -4.87 -16.74 -14.16
C PHE A 296 -4.23 -18.05 -14.64
N VAL A 297 -2.89 -18.12 -14.67
CA VAL A 297 -2.16 -19.33 -15.07
C VAL A 297 -2.48 -20.52 -14.15
N GLN A 298 -2.63 -20.30 -12.85
CA GLN A 298 -2.97 -21.38 -11.93
C GLN A 298 -4.37 -21.95 -12.20
N LYS A 299 -5.33 -21.07 -12.50
CA LYS A 299 -6.68 -21.50 -12.88
C LYS A 299 -6.71 -22.22 -14.23
N ASP A 300 -5.99 -21.70 -15.24
CA ASP A 300 -5.91 -22.32 -16.57
C ASP A 300 -5.31 -23.72 -16.53
N LEU A 301 -4.41 -23.98 -15.57
CA LEU A 301 -3.84 -25.30 -15.31
C LEU A 301 -4.80 -26.26 -14.58
N GLY A 302 -6.04 -25.83 -14.31
CA GLY A 302 -7.06 -26.65 -13.65
C GLY A 302 -6.81 -26.85 -12.15
N LEU A 303 -6.00 -25.98 -11.53
CA LEU A 303 -5.69 -26.11 -10.10
C LEU A 303 -6.87 -25.68 -9.22
N GLN A 304 -7.02 -26.33 -8.07
CA GLN A 304 -8.09 -26.01 -7.11
C GLN A 304 -7.78 -24.75 -6.31
N TYR A 305 -8.83 -24.10 -5.82
CA TYR A 305 -8.73 -22.97 -4.92
C TYR A 305 -8.20 -23.40 -3.55
N VAL A 306 -7.19 -22.68 -3.04
CA VAL A 306 -6.47 -22.99 -1.80
C VAL A 306 -6.86 -21.96 -0.71
N PRO A 307 -7.18 -22.37 0.52
CA PRO A 307 -7.69 -21.45 1.56
C PRO A 307 -6.70 -20.35 1.97
N GLU A 308 -5.41 -20.55 1.74
CA GLU A 308 -4.32 -19.59 1.95
C GLU A 308 -4.47 -18.32 1.10
N TYR A 309 -5.28 -18.32 0.03
CA TYR A 309 -5.64 -17.08 -0.69
C TYR A 309 -6.41 -16.06 0.17
N SER A 310 -6.90 -16.44 1.35
CA SER A 310 -7.52 -15.51 2.31
C SER A 310 -6.57 -14.36 2.71
N SER A 311 -5.26 -14.62 2.85
CA SER A 311 -4.28 -13.57 3.16
C SER A 311 -4.06 -12.61 1.98
N VAL A 312 -4.13 -13.13 0.76
CA VAL A 312 -4.07 -12.36 -0.49
C VAL A 312 -5.28 -11.43 -0.59
N ILE A 313 -6.48 -11.92 -0.27
CA ILE A 313 -7.72 -11.12 -0.24
C ILE A 313 -7.57 -9.94 0.74
N LEU A 314 -6.98 -10.16 1.92
CA LEU A 314 -6.68 -9.09 2.88
C LEU A 314 -5.70 -8.04 2.32
N SER A 315 -4.63 -8.47 1.67
CA SER A 315 -3.67 -7.54 1.05
C SER A 315 -4.32 -6.73 -0.07
N ILE A 316 -5.16 -7.35 -0.91
CA ILE A 316 -5.91 -6.68 -1.96
C ILE A 316 -6.88 -5.64 -1.37
N PHE A 317 -7.56 -5.96 -0.26
CA PHE A 317 -8.45 -5.03 0.44
C PHE A 317 -7.71 -3.77 0.91
N VAL A 318 -6.53 -3.94 1.51
CA VAL A 318 -5.69 -2.82 1.96
C VAL A 318 -5.28 -1.94 0.78
N ILE A 319 -4.84 -2.54 -0.33
CA ILE A 319 -4.46 -1.80 -1.54
C ILE A 319 -5.66 -1.03 -2.11
N LEU A 320 -6.87 -1.62 -2.11
CA LEU A 320 -8.08 -0.96 -2.61
C LEU A 320 -8.43 0.29 -1.81
N ILE A 321 -8.34 0.24 -0.48
CA ILE A 321 -8.64 1.38 0.39
C ILE A 321 -7.61 2.51 0.19
N GLN A 322 -6.36 2.15 -0.06
CA GLN A 322 -5.27 3.13 -0.24
C GLN A 322 -5.19 3.70 -1.65
N SER A 323 -5.80 3.04 -2.65
CA SER A 323 -5.69 3.45 -4.05
C SER A 323 -6.59 4.65 -4.36
N GLU A 324 -5.96 5.74 -4.83
CA GLU A 324 -6.65 6.94 -5.34
C GLU A 324 -6.90 6.88 -6.86
N LEU A 325 -6.31 5.90 -7.57
CA LEU A 325 -6.28 5.84 -9.04
C LEU A 325 -7.35 4.88 -9.59
N GLU A 326 -8.14 5.35 -10.56
CA GLU A 326 -9.26 4.56 -11.11
C GLU A 326 -8.83 3.25 -11.78
N HIS A 327 -7.73 3.26 -12.53
CA HIS A 327 -7.23 2.06 -13.22
C HIS A 327 -6.71 1.00 -12.25
N GLU A 328 -6.09 1.42 -11.14
CA GLU A 328 -5.68 0.53 -10.06
C GLU A 328 -6.91 -0.06 -9.36
N GLN A 329 -7.86 0.79 -8.95
CA GLN A 329 -9.13 0.36 -8.37
C GLN A 329 -9.84 -0.66 -9.28
N LEU A 330 -9.96 -0.38 -10.57
CA LEU A 330 -10.56 -1.30 -11.54
C LEU A 330 -9.82 -2.63 -11.65
N SER A 331 -8.48 -2.60 -11.66
CA SER A 331 -7.65 -3.81 -11.74
C SER A 331 -7.80 -4.67 -10.48
N ILE A 332 -7.85 -4.04 -9.31
CA ILE A 332 -8.10 -4.70 -8.03
C ILE A 332 -9.49 -5.34 -8.01
N LEU A 333 -10.53 -4.60 -8.41
CA LEU A 333 -11.90 -5.11 -8.49
C LEU A 333 -11.98 -6.33 -9.42
N LYS A 334 -11.29 -6.31 -10.57
CA LYS A 334 -11.23 -7.45 -11.49
C LYS A 334 -10.53 -8.67 -10.88
N ILE A 335 -9.40 -8.48 -10.17
CA ILE A 335 -8.69 -9.57 -9.49
C ILE A 335 -9.58 -10.18 -8.39
N PHE A 336 -10.24 -9.34 -7.60
CA PHE A 336 -11.14 -9.81 -6.55
C PHE A 336 -12.35 -10.57 -7.11
N HIS A 337 -12.96 -10.05 -8.19
CA HIS A 337 -14.04 -10.74 -8.89
C HIS A 337 -13.59 -12.11 -9.42
N PHE A 338 -12.38 -12.20 -9.96
CA PHE A 338 -11.79 -13.45 -10.43
C PHE A 338 -11.61 -14.47 -9.30
N LEU A 339 -11.05 -14.06 -8.16
CA LEU A 339 -10.86 -14.92 -6.98
C LEU A 339 -12.20 -15.43 -6.45
N LEU A 340 -13.19 -14.54 -6.31
CA LEU A 340 -14.56 -14.91 -5.91
C LEU A 340 -15.20 -15.92 -6.86
N LYS A 341 -15.02 -15.74 -8.17
CA LYS A 341 -15.53 -16.67 -9.18
C LYS A 341 -14.85 -18.04 -9.08
N TRP A 342 -13.52 -18.07 -8.96
CA TRP A 342 -12.75 -19.31 -8.88
C TRP A 342 -13.03 -20.09 -7.59
N LYS A 343 -13.21 -19.40 -6.45
CA LYS A 343 -13.65 -20.02 -5.20
C LYS A 343 -15.02 -20.70 -5.36
N ARG A 344 -16.00 -20.00 -5.93
CA ARG A 344 -17.36 -20.55 -6.18
C ARG A 344 -17.36 -21.77 -7.08
N GLU A 345 -16.53 -21.79 -8.12
CA GLU A 345 -16.47 -22.92 -9.07
C GLU A 345 -15.93 -24.20 -8.41
N ASN A 346 -14.94 -24.10 -7.52
CA ASN A 346 -14.41 -25.27 -6.79
C ASN A 346 -15.33 -25.76 -5.66
N GLU A 347 -16.18 -24.89 -5.11
CA GLU A 347 -17.08 -25.23 -4.00
C GLU A 347 -18.29 -26.08 -4.45
N TYR A 348 -18.67 -26.09 -5.73
CA TYR A 348 -19.73 -26.98 -6.23
C TYR A 348 -19.35 -28.47 -6.20
N ASP A 349 -18.05 -28.80 -6.09
CA ASP A 349 -17.54 -30.18 -6.02
C ASP A 349 -17.41 -30.71 -4.57
N ILE A 350 -17.40 -29.85 -3.54
CA ILE A 350 -17.15 -30.22 -2.14
C ILE A 350 -18.39 -29.93 -1.28
N ASP A 351 -19.40 -30.76 -1.49
CA ASP A 351 -20.64 -30.76 -0.74
C ASP A 351 -20.39 -31.29 0.69
N LYS A 352 -19.92 -30.46 1.65
CA LYS A 352 -20.15 -30.59 3.13
C LYS A 352 -19.36 -29.70 4.12
N THR A 353 -18.44 -28.82 3.72
CA THR A 353 -17.74 -27.98 4.72
C THR A 353 -18.36 -26.60 4.85
N ALA A 354 -18.74 -26.25 6.09
CA ALA A 354 -19.36 -24.98 6.47
C ALA A 354 -18.73 -23.77 5.77
N TYR A 355 -19.58 -22.91 5.22
CA TYR A 355 -19.23 -21.70 4.49
C TYR A 355 -18.46 -20.72 5.39
N VAL A 356 -17.13 -20.78 5.43
CA VAL A 356 -16.31 -19.77 6.14
C VAL A 356 -16.06 -18.60 5.17
N LEU A 357 -17.08 -17.75 5.01
CA LEU A 357 -16.89 -16.39 4.50
C LEU A 357 -16.33 -15.57 5.65
N SER A 358 -15.08 -15.14 5.53
CA SER A 358 -14.60 -14.04 6.38
C SER A 358 -14.17 -12.88 5.49
N GLU A 359 -12.99 -12.94 4.89
CA GLU A 359 -12.33 -11.74 4.39
C GLU A 359 -13.01 -11.09 3.19
N GLU A 360 -13.79 -11.84 2.40
CA GLU A 360 -14.50 -11.32 1.23
C GLU A 360 -15.54 -10.26 1.59
N LEU A 361 -16.13 -10.36 2.79
CA LEU A 361 -17.17 -9.42 3.25
C LEU A 361 -16.60 -8.03 3.56
N LEU A 362 -15.28 -7.91 3.76
CA LEU A 362 -14.63 -6.61 3.95
C LEU A 362 -14.80 -5.70 2.73
N PHE A 363 -14.90 -6.27 1.53
CA PHE A 363 -15.01 -5.52 0.27
C PHE A 363 -16.36 -4.83 0.11
N ILE A 364 -17.39 -5.18 0.89
CA ILE A 364 -18.73 -4.58 0.74
C ILE A 364 -18.66 -3.06 0.94
N PHE A 365 -17.96 -2.57 1.97
CA PHE A 365 -17.93 -1.13 2.25
C PHE A 365 -17.13 -0.32 1.20
N PRO A 366 -15.88 -0.70 0.83
CA PRO A 366 -15.18 -0.01 -0.24
C PRO A 366 -15.91 -0.09 -1.58
N VAL A 367 -16.50 -1.23 -1.92
CA VAL A 367 -17.22 -1.39 -3.19
C VAL A 367 -18.48 -0.51 -3.24
N ILE A 368 -19.24 -0.40 -2.14
CA ILE A 368 -20.37 0.56 -2.04
C ILE A 368 -19.88 1.99 -2.25
N SER A 369 -18.74 2.37 -1.65
CA SER A 369 -18.16 3.70 -1.86
C SER A 369 -17.82 3.94 -3.34
N LEU A 370 -17.28 2.93 -4.03
CA LEU A 370 -16.91 3.01 -5.44
C LEU A 370 -18.11 3.05 -6.40
N VAL A 371 -19.33 2.68 -5.98
CA VAL A 371 -20.55 2.91 -6.79
C VAL A 371 -20.81 4.41 -6.98
N SER A 372 -20.29 5.26 -6.08
CA SER A 372 -20.36 6.71 -6.19
C SER A 372 -19.22 7.31 -7.04
N SER A 373 -18.33 6.48 -7.59
CA SER A 373 -17.26 6.93 -8.47
C SER A 373 -17.83 7.58 -9.74
N PRO A 374 -17.21 8.67 -10.25
CA PRO A 374 -17.58 9.26 -11.53
C PRO A 374 -17.26 8.33 -12.71
N SER A 375 -16.38 7.35 -12.53
CA SER A 375 -15.94 6.42 -13.58
C SER A 375 -16.96 5.32 -13.86
N LYS A 376 -17.50 5.28 -15.08
CA LYS A 376 -18.44 4.24 -15.52
C LYS A 376 -17.85 2.82 -15.40
N CYS A 377 -16.56 2.66 -15.69
CA CYS A 377 -15.87 1.37 -15.61
C CYS A 377 -15.74 0.85 -14.17
N VAL A 378 -15.29 1.71 -13.25
CA VAL A 378 -15.17 1.37 -11.82
C VAL A 378 -16.56 1.11 -11.23
N LYS A 379 -17.52 1.99 -11.52
CA LYS A 379 -18.91 1.83 -11.08
C LYS A 379 -19.55 0.54 -11.60
N GLY A 380 -19.32 0.19 -12.87
CA GLY A 380 -19.80 -1.06 -13.46
C GLY A 380 -19.22 -2.28 -12.74
N ALA A 381 -17.88 -2.35 -12.61
CA ALA A 381 -17.21 -3.43 -11.91
C ALA A 381 -17.62 -3.54 -10.42
N ALA A 382 -17.81 -2.40 -9.74
CA ALA A 382 -18.29 -2.35 -8.37
C ALA A 382 -19.72 -2.90 -8.25
N THR A 383 -20.60 -2.54 -9.18
CA THR A 383 -22.00 -3.02 -9.21
C THR A 383 -22.05 -4.54 -9.43
N ASP A 384 -21.27 -5.06 -10.38
CA ASP A 384 -21.19 -6.51 -10.65
C ASP A 384 -20.67 -7.28 -9.43
N LEU A 385 -19.70 -6.72 -8.72
CA LEU A 385 -19.18 -7.29 -7.48
C LEU A 385 -20.20 -7.25 -6.35
N LEU A 386 -20.98 -6.18 -6.19
CA LEU A 386 -22.05 -6.13 -5.19
C LEU A 386 -23.10 -7.19 -5.44
N VAL A 387 -23.52 -7.41 -6.69
CA VAL A 387 -24.46 -8.50 -7.04
C VAL A 387 -23.85 -9.88 -6.72
N ALA A 388 -22.55 -10.05 -6.95
CA ALA A 388 -21.86 -11.30 -6.61
C ALA A 388 -21.78 -11.52 -5.09
N LEU A 389 -21.49 -10.48 -4.32
CA LEU A 389 -21.42 -10.49 -2.86
C LEU A 389 -22.81 -10.64 -2.21
N GLU A 390 -23.85 -10.04 -2.80
CA GLU A 390 -25.24 -10.20 -2.38
C GLU A 390 -25.67 -11.67 -2.45
N LYS A 391 -25.41 -12.35 -3.57
CA LYS A 391 -25.71 -13.79 -3.71
C LYS A 391 -25.00 -14.63 -2.65
N LEU A 392 -23.79 -14.24 -2.26
CA LEU A 392 -23.00 -14.91 -1.22
C LEU A 392 -23.58 -14.67 0.18
N LEU A 393 -23.94 -13.42 0.49
CA LEU A 393 -24.60 -13.01 1.73
C LEU A 393 -25.94 -13.70 1.92
N VAL A 394 -26.79 -13.74 0.90
CA VAL A 394 -28.12 -14.38 0.99
C VAL A 394 -27.97 -15.87 1.28
N LYS A 395 -27.01 -16.55 0.66
CA LYS A 395 -26.75 -17.98 0.94
C LYS A 395 -26.33 -18.22 2.40
N THR A 396 -25.49 -17.36 2.97
CA THR A 396 -25.03 -17.53 4.37
C THR A 396 -26.04 -17.10 5.41
N LEU A 397 -26.83 -16.06 5.13
CA LEU A 397 -27.87 -15.58 6.03
C LEU A 397 -29.10 -16.50 6.06
N VAL A 398 -29.34 -17.27 5.00
CA VAL A 398 -30.48 -18.21 4.88
C VAL A 398 -30.13 -19.64 5.31
N ALA A 399 -28.84 -19.97 5.52
CA ALA A 399 -28.43 -21.27 6.03
C ALA A 399 -29.06 -21.53 7.42
N PRO A 400 -29.59 -22.74 7.70
CA PRO A 400 -30.34 -22.98 8.94
C PRO A 400 -29.43 -22.75 10.14
N THR A 401 -29.84 -21.84 11.01
CA THR A 401 -29.29 -21.57 12.35
C THR A 401 -29.36 -22.76 13.32
N ASN A 402 -29.62 -23.98 12.82
CA ASN A 402 -30.05 -25.13 13.61
C ASN A 402 -28.92 -26.02 14.18
N GLU A 403 -27.64 -25.75 13.91
CA GLU A 403 -26.54 -26.47 14.59
C GLU A 403 -25.65 -25.58 15.48
N LEU A 404 -25.73 -24.25 15.36
CA LEU A 404 -24.96 -23.31 16.19
C LEU A 404 -25.69 -22.85 17.46
N ALA A 405 -26.98 -23.16 17.60
CA ALA A 405 -27.81 -22.73 18.73
C ALA A 405 -27.68 -23.60 20.00
N MET A 406 -27.00 -24.76 19.95
CA MET A 406 -26.96 -25.72 21.07
C MET A 406 -25.82 -25.51 22.08
N LYS A 407 -24.92 -24.53 21.90
CA LYS A 407 -23.96 -24.13 22.94
C LYS A 407 -23.94 -22.61 23.05
N GLY A 408 -24.60 -22.09 24.08
CA GLY A 408 -24.82 -20.66 24.33
C GLY A 408 -23.54 -19.80 24.38
N GLY A 409 -23.07 -19.39 23.21
CA GLY A 409 -22.03 -18.40 23.02
C GLY A 409 -21.95 -18.02 21.54
N PHE A 410 -22.04 -16.73 21.24
CA PHE A 410 -21.73 -16.23 19.90
C PHE A 410 -20.34 -16.74 19.47
N PRO A 411 -20.11 -17.14 18.21
CA PRO A 411 -18.78 -17.56 17.76
C PRO A 411 -17.71 -16.49 18.09
N PRO A 412 -16.45 -16.83 18.39
CA PRO A 412 -15.43 -15.81 18.66
C PRO A 412 -15.16 -14.94 17.41
N LEU A 413 -14.88 -13.64 17.60
CA LEU A 413 -14.34 -12.77 16.54
C LEU A 413 -12.91 -13.22 16.19
N SER A 414 -12.79 -14.22 15.33
CA SER A 414 -11.49 -14.76 14.91
C SER A 414 -10.91 -14.02 13.71
N THR A 415 -11.78 -13.45 12.88
CA THR A 415 -11.41 -12.85 11.60
C THR A 415 -12.07 -11.47 11.38
N PRO A 416 -11.41 -10.55 10.65
CA PRO A 416 -11.93 -9.21 10.35
C PRO A 416 -13.23 -9.27 9.54
N GLY A 417 -13.29 -10.21 8.60
CA GLY A 417 -14.52 -10.57 7.91
C GLY A 417 -15.73 -10.86 8.79
N SER A 418 -15.53 -11.52 9.94
CA SER A 418 -16.60 -11.81 10.90
C SER A 418 -17.16 -10.55 11.55
N ILE A 419 -16.35 -9.48 11.67
CA ILE A 419 -16.78 -8.17 12.15
C ILE A 419 -17.71 -7.51 11.13
N ALA A 420 -17.32 -7.53 9.84
CA ALA A 420 -18.15 -7.02 8.76
C ALA A 420 -19.48 -7.78 8.66
N PHE A 421 -19.44 -9.12 8.73
CA PHE A 421 -20.63 -9.97 8.74
C PHE A 421 -21.60 -9.58 9.87
N ARG A 422 -21.09 -9.44 11.11
CA ARG A 422 -21.92 -9.07 12.26
C ARG A 422 -22.50 -7.69 12.17
N LEU A 423 -21.71 -6.73 11.68
CA LEU A 423 -22.22 -5.38 11.43
C LEU A 423 -23.37 -5.42 10.42
N LEU A 424 -23.23 -6.18 9.34
CA LEU A 424 -24.28 -6.33 8.33
C LEU A 424 -25.51 -7.06 8.88
N GLN A 425 -25.31 -8.17 9.60
CA GLN A 425 -26.39 -8.91 10.25
C GLN A 425 -27.17 -7.98 11.19
N HIS A 426 -26.48 -7.17 11.99
CA HIS A 426 -27.10 -6.23 12.92
C HIS A 426 -27.80 -5.05 12.22
N LEU A 427 -27.25 -4.54 11.10
CA LEU A 427 -27.85 -3.46 10.33
C LEU A 427 -29.10 -3.91 9.54
N TRP A 428 -29.12 -5.14 9.03
CA TRP A 428 -30.19 -5.65 8.16
C TRP A 428 -31.24 -6.50 8.89
N PHE A 429 -30.79 -7.39 9.78
CA PHE A 429 -31.63 -8.21 10.64
C PHE A 429 -31.52 -7.61 12.02
N GLN A 430 -32.23 -6.50 12.26
CA GLN A 430 -32.53 -6.05 13.62
C GLN A 430 -32.88 -7.31 14.42
N ASP A 431 -32.11 -7.60 15.48
CA ASP A 431 -32.35 -8.75 16.35
C ASP A 431 -33.85 -8.90 16.49
N GLN A 432 -34.39 -10.10 16.20
CA GLN A 432 -35.84 -10.39 16.18
C GLN A 432 -36.56 -10.13 17.52
N TYR A 433 -35.90 -9.45 18.46
CA TYR A 433 -36.37 -9.02 19.76
C TYR A 433 -36.49 -7.49 19.92
N SER A 434 -36.18 -6.67 18.91
CA SER A 434 -36.41 -5.21 18.98
C SER A 434 -37.38 -4.72 17.90
N LEU A 435 -38.65 -4.55 18.29
CA LEU A 435 -39.66 -3.82 17.53
C LEU A 435 -39.25 -2.34 17.39
N SER A 436 -38.49 -1.99 16.35
CA SER A 436 -38.49 -0.63 15.78
C SER A 436 -37.78 -0.59 14.44
N GLY A 437 -38.47 -1.02 13.38
CA GLY A 437 -38.14 -0.54 12.04
C GLY A 437 -38.16 0.99 12.04
N PHE A 438 -37.23 1.64 11.31
CA PHE A 438 -37.02 3.09 11.19
C PHE A 438 -35.95 3.74 12.08
N PHE A 439 -34.67 3.39 11.87
CA PHE A 439 -33.53 4.09 12.50
C PHE A 439 -33.31 5.53 11.97
N PHE A 440 -33.44 5.78 10.66
CA PHE A 440 -33.21 7.13 10.09
C PHE A 440 -34.43 8.07 10.11
N LEU A 441 -35.65 7.54 10.23
CA LEU A 441 -36.88 8.34 10.22
C LEU A 441 -37.36 8.76 11.62
N ASN A 442 -37.03 8.00 12.67
CA ASN A 442 -37.39 8.35 14.05
C ASN A 442 -36.50 9.45 14.67
N PHE A 443 -35.39 9.82 14.03
CA PHE A 443 -34.54 10.95 14.46
C PHE A 443 -35.27 12.30 14.43
N ALA A 444 -36.40 12.40 13.71
CA ALA A 444 -37.21 13.62 13.59
C ALA A 444 -38.51 13.61 14.42
N SER A 445 -38.89 12.48 15.02
CA SER A 445 -40.14 12.32 15.77
C SER A 445 -39.82 12.03 17.23
N GLY A 446 -39.89 13.07 18.07
CA GLY A 446 -39.66 13.01 19.52
C GLY A 446 -40.73 12.24 20.29
N ARG A 447 -40.90 10.94 20.00
CA ARG A 447 -41.78 10.05 20.77
C ARG A 447 -40.96 9.25 21.77
N LYS A 448 -41.24 9.51 23.06
CA LYS A 448 -40.72 8.77 24.21
C LYS A 448 -41.17 7.31 24.12
N ALA A 449 -40.23 6.38 24.21
CA ALA A 449 -40.49 4.98 24.52
C ALA A 449 -40.20 4.80 26.02
N ASP A 450 -41.22 4.42 26.79
CA ASP A 450 -41.13 4.18 28.23
C ASP A 450 -40.16 3.03 28.53
N GLY A 451 -39.26 3.29 29.49
CA GLY A 451 -38.31 2.30 29.97
C GLY A 451 -38.94 1.36 30.99
N LYS A 452 -38.71 0.06 30.82
CA LYS A 452 -38.53 -0.88 31.92
C LYS A 452 -37.79 -2.14 31.46
N GLU A 453 -36.76 -2.47 32.23
CA GLU A 453 -36.13 -3.78 32.43
C GLU A 453 -35.50 -4.50 31.22
N MET A 454 -34.17 -4.66 31.26
CA MET A 454 -33.48 -5.94 30.97
C MET A 454 -32.01 -5.86 31.40
N LEU A 455 -31.78 -6.06 32.70
CA LEU A 455 -30.48 -6.51 33.23
C LEU A 455 -30.35 -8.01 32.90
N ASN A 456 -29.24 -8.39 32.27
CA ASN A 456 -28.83 -9.73 31.83
C ASN A 456 -29.19 -10.11 30.38
N LEU A 457 -28.45 -9.56 29.41
CA LEU A 457 -28.25 -10.16 28.08
C LEU A 457 -26.79 -10.65 27.94
N PRO A 458 -26.52 -11.69 27.12
CA PRO A 458 -25.17 -12.25 26.93
C PRO A 458 -24.22 -11.17 26.38
N ARG A 459 -22.94 -11.22 26.78
CA ARG A 459 -21.88 -10.26 26.40
C ARG A 459 -22.10 -9.74 24.98
N SER A 460 -22.45 -8.47 24.84
CA SER A 460 -22.73 -7.86 23.54
C SER A 460 -21.53 -8.04 22.62
N TRP A 461 -21.72 -8.31 21.34
CA TRP A 461 -20.59 -8.51 20.41
C TRP A 461 -19.70 -7.26 20.31
N ALA A 462 -20.21 -6.07 20.67
CA ALA A 462 -19.43 -4.86 20.87
C ALA A 462 -18.37 -5.00 21.97
N SER A 463 -18.63 -5.76 23.05
CA SER A 463 -17.60 -6.08 24.05
C SER A 463 -16.52 -7.03 23.49
N GLN A 464 -16.87 -7.89 22.53
CA GLN A 464 -15.90 -8.76 21.84
C GLN A 464 -14.99 -7.95 20.89
N LEU A 465 -15.47 -6.83 20.32
CA LEU A 465 -14.63 -5.92 19.50
C LEU A 465 -13.49 -5.30 20.31
N ARG A 466 -13.76 -4.96 21.57
CA ARG A 466 -12.73 -4.49 22.52
C ARG A 466 -11.69 -5.58 22.76
N ASP A 467 -12.12 -6.80 23.05
CA ASP A 467 -11.20 -7.92 23.30
C ASP A 467 -10.35 -8.23 22.05
N TYR A 468 -10.93 -8.15 20.86
CA TYR A 468 -10.21 -8.28 19.58
C TYR A 468 -9.20 -7.15 19.36
N SER A 469 -9.57 -5.91 19.70
CA SER A 469 -8.69 -4.74 19.65
C SER A 469 -7.48 -4.91 20.57
N LEU A 470 -7.69 -5.35 21.81
CA LEU A 470 -6.62 -5.62 22.77
C LEU A 470 -5.73 -6.78 22.32
N TYR A 471 -6.30 -7.84 21.74
CA TYR A 471 -5.54 -8.92 21.13
C TYR A 471 -4.58 -8.44 20.03
N ILE A 472 -5.00 -7.47 19.19
CA ILE A 472 -4.11 -6.86 18.18
C ILE A 472 -2.97 -6.07 18.84
N VAL A 473 -3.26 -5.32 19.92
CA VAL A 473 -2.22 -4.61 20.70
C VAL A 473 -1.18 -5.59 21.23
N ASP A 474 -1.61 -6.69 21.82
CA ASP A 474 -0.71 -7.71 22.38
C ASP A 474 0.08 -8.42 21.27
N LYS A 475 -0.54 -8.67 20.11
CA LYS A 475 0.17 -9.20 18.94
C LYS A 475 1.27 -8.25 18.44
N ARG A 476 1.03 -6.93 18.41
CA ARG A 476 2.06 -5.94 18.04
C ARG A 476 3.23 -5.90 19.04
N LYS A 477 2.97 -6.21 20.32
CA LYS A 477 4.00 -6.28 21.37
C LYS A 477 4.77 -7.60 21.39
N SER A 478 4.18 -8.66 20.86
CA SER A 478 4.83 -9.97 20.77
C SER A 478 5.98 -9.96 19.76
N SER A 479 7.12 -10.57 20.11
CA SER A 479 8.31 -10.69 19.25
C SER A 479 8.21 -11.80 18.18
N LEU A 480 7.02 -12.40 18.00
CA LEU A 480 6.79 -13.46 17.03
C LEU A 480 6.75 -12.88 15.61
N PRO A 481 7.49 -13.47 14.64
CA PRO A 481 7.47 -13.01 13.27
C PRO A 481 6.07 -13.21 12.65
N LEU A 482 5.41 -12.10 12.29
CA LEU A 482 4.16 -12.12 11.53
C LEU A 482 4.45 -12.30 10.03
N SER A 483 3.52 -12.91 9.27
CA SER A 483 3.62 -12.81 7.81
C SER A 483 3.44 -11.35 7.38
N GLN A 484 4.05 -10.95 6.26
CA GLN A 484 3.99 -9.57 5.78
C GLN A 484 2.55 -9.07 5.55
N SER A 485 1.66 -9.96 5.11
CA SER A 485 0.23 -9.70 4.97
C SER A 485 -0.44 -9.39 6.33
N GLN A 486 -0.07 -10.11 7.39
CA GLN A 486 -0.56 -9.87 8.74
C GLN A 486 -0.01 -8.58 9.36
N GLU A 487 1.24 -8.21 9.07
CA GLU A 487 1.84 -6.97 9.57
C GLU A 487 1.19 -5.72 8.91
N LEU A 488 1.01 -5.76 7.59
CA LEU A 488 0.28 -4.73 6.84
C LEU A 488 -1.16 -4.61 7.34
N PHE A 489 -1.82 -5.75 7.52
CA PHE A 489 -3.17 -5.84 8.04
C PHE A 489 -3.30 -5.24 9.46
N VAL A 490 -2.40 -5.64 10.37
CA VAL A 490 -2.35 -5.12 11.74
C VAL A 490 -2.12 -3.61 11.76
N THR A 491 -1.40 -3.06 10.78
CA THR A 491 -1.14 -1.62 10.67
C THR A 491 -2.41 -0.83 10.31
N GLU A 492 -3.24 -1.32 9.39
CA GLU A 492 -4.39 -0.59 8.84
C GLU A 492 -5.72 -0.86 9.58
N MET A 493 -5.79 -1.93 10.40
CA MET A 493 -6.97 -2.29 11.19
C MET A 493 -7.55 -1.20 12.11
N PRO A 494 -6.76 -0.33 12.76
CA PRO A 494 -7.30 0.71 13.63
C PRO A 494 -8.31 1.62 12.91
N LEU A 495 -8.10 1.91 11.62
CA LEU A 495 -9.02 2.72 10.81
C LEU A 495 -10.36 1.99 10.59
N PHE A 496 -10.32 0.72 10.18
CA PHE A 496 -11.53 -0.09 9.98
C PHE A 496 -12.33 -0.25 11.29
N LEU A 497 -11.65 -0.63 12.38
CA LEU A 497 -12.28 -0.80 13.68
C LEU A 497 -12.83 0.51 14.24
N SER A 498 -12.15 1.64 14.00
CA SER A 498 -12.64 2.97 14.39
C SER A 498 -13.94 3.36 13.66
N ALA A 499 -14.05 3.03 12.37
CA ALA A 499 -15.26 3.29 11.59
C ALA A 499 -16.43 2.42 12.08
N VAL A 500 -16.20 1.12 12.31
CA VAL A 500 -17.21 0.21 12.85
C VAL A 500 -17.67 0.68 14.24
N ALA A 501 -16.73 0.93 15.15
CA ALA A 501 -17.05 1.38 16.50
C ALA A 501 -17.73 2.76 16.51
N GLY A 502 -17.36 3.66 15.59
CA GLY A 502 -18.03 4.95 15.39
C GLY A 502 -19.51 4.81 15.00
N VAL A 503 -19.86 3.85 14.14
CA VAL A 503 -21.26 3.54 13.80
C VAL A 503 -22.00 2.96 15.00
N LEU A 504 -21.35 2.07 15.77
CA LEU A 504 -21.97 1.42 16.93
C LEU A 504 -22.21 2.36 18.12
N VAL A 505 -21.40 3.41 18.28
CA VAL A 505 -21.64 4.45 19.31
C VAL A 505 -22.99 5.14 19.13
N MET A 506 -23.50 5.18 17.90
CA MET A 506 -24.81 5.75 17.60
C MET A 506 -25.99 4.86 18.02
N HIS A 507 -25.72 3.63 18.47
CA HIS A 507 -26.75 2.65 18.84
C HIS A 507 -27.14 2.76 20.32
N GLN A 508 -28.45 2.77 20.61
CA GLN A 508 -28.97 2.98 21.97
C GLN A 508 -28.57 1.87 22.96
N SER A 509 -28.43 0.61 22.52
CA SER A 509 -28.06 -0.51 23.40
C SER A 509 -26.60 -0.94 23.33
N LEU A 510 -25.91 -0.65 22.22
CA LEU A 510 -24.51 -1.08 21.99
C LEU A 510 -23.51 0.04 22.17
N GLY A 511 -23.97 1.30 22.23
CA GLY A 511 -23.10 2.47 22.30
C GLY A 511 -22.14 2.43 23.49
N SER A 512 -22.59 1.96 24.65
CA SER A 512 -21.76 1.94 25.87
C SER A 512 -20.61 0.95 25.79
N ALA A 513 -20.83 -0.20 25.16
CA ALA A 513 -19.76 -1.18 24.88
C ALA A 513 -18.86 -0.76 23.70
N ALA A 514 -19.40 0.02 22.74
CA ALA A 514 -18.62 0.55 21.63
C ALA A 514 -17.63 1.64 22.08
N VAL A 515 -17.99 2.46 23.09
CA VAL A 515 -17.06 3.43 23.71
C VAL A 515 -15.82 2.75 24.29
N ASP A 516 -15.99 1.61 24.97
CA ASP A 516 -14.85 0.85 25.51
C ASP A 516 -13.97 0.24 24.40
N SER A 517 -14.56 -0.07 23.24
CA SER A 517 -13.82 -0.50 22.04
C SER A 517 -13.02 0.66 21.44
N LEU A 518 -13.59 1.87 21.39
CA LEU A 518 -12.90 3.08 20.93
C LEU A 518 -11.69 3.43 21.81
N ALA A 519 -11.78 3.19 23.12
CA ALA A 519 -10.65 3.33 24.04
C ALA A 519 -9.50 2.38 23.68
N ALA A 520 -9.81 1.09 23.46
CA ALA A 520 -8.82 0.11 23.05
C ALA A 520 -8.21 0.43 21.67
N ILE A 521 -8.99 1.01 20.75
CA ILE A 521 -8.52 1.49 19.44
C ILE A 521 -7.59 2.70 19.57
N GLY A 522 -7.87 3.63 20.49
CA GLY A 522 -6.97 4.74 20.81
C GLY A 522 -5.60 4.27 21.32
N VAL A 523 -5.56 3.16 22.07
CA VAL A 523 -4.30 2.50 22.49
C VAL A 523 -3.59 1.81 21.32
N MET A 524 -4.33 1.31 20.31
CA MET A 524 -3.76 0.70 19.10
C MET A 524 -3.12 1.71 18.15
N ASP A 525 -3.81 2.81 17.81
CA ASP A 525 -3.27 3.87 16.96
C ASP A 525 -3.57 5.27 17.54
N PRO A 526 -2.52 5.97 18.01
CA PRO A 526 -2.60 7.32 18.55
C PRO A 526 -3.25 8.34 17.62
N LYS A 527 -3.01 8.21 16.31
CA LYS A 527 -3.36 9.22 15.30
C LYS A 527 -4.86 9.32 15.09
N VAL A 528 -5.57 8.24 15.41
CA VAL A 528 -7.02 8.14 15.27
C VAL A 528 -7.74 8.79 16.46
N GLY A 529 -7.05 9.02 17.59
CA GLY A 529 -7.65 9.48 18.85
C GLY A 529 -8.30 10.87 18.82
N VAL A 530 -7.76 11.82 18.06
CA VAL A 530 -8.29 13.21 17.99
C VAL A 530 -9.62 13.28 17.20
N PRO A 531 -9.72 12.72 15.97
CA PRO A 531 -11.00 12.62 15.26
C PRO A 531 -12.05 11.82 16.04
N LEU A 532 -11.63 10.74 16.73
CA LEU A 532 -12.51 9.91 17.55
C LEU A 532 -13.12 10.72 18.70
N LEU A 533 -12.30 11.47 19.45
CA LEU A 533 -12.75 12.31 20.55
C LEU A 533 -13.71 13.40 20.06
N LEU A 534 -13.40 14.04 18.93
CA LEU A 534 -14.27 15.07 18.33
C LEU A 534 -15.62 14.48 17.88
N ALA A 535 -15.63 13.30 17.28
CA ALA A 535 -16.86 12.61 16.91
C ALA A 535 -17.67 12.20 18.15
N ILE A 536 -17.02 11.61 19.16
CA ILE A 536 -17.66 11.21 20.42
C ILE A 536 -18.24 12.42 21.16
N LEU A 537 -17.51 13.54 21.25
CA LEU A 537 -17.99 14.77 21.90
C LEU A 537 -19.12 15.43 21.11
N PHE A 538 -19.04 15.45 19.78
CA PHE A 538 -20.11 15.93 18.90
C PHE A 538 -21.40 15.13 19.09
N TYR A 539 -21.30 13.80 19.09
CA TYR A 539 -22.47 12.94 19.29
C TYR A 539 -22.97 12.95 20.73
N SER A 540 -22.09 13.03 21.72
CA SER A 540 -22.47 13.21 23.13
C SER A 540 -23.27 14.50 23.32
N ASN A 541 -22.92 15.60 22.63
CA ASN A 541 -23.69 16.84 22.63
C ASN A 541 -25.07 16.72 21.94
N ILE A 542 -25.20 15.81 20.97
CA ILE A 542 -26.49 15.48 20.35
C ILE A 542 -27.35 14.64 21.30
N PHE A 543 -26.75 13.67 22.00
CA PHE A 543 -27.46 12.77 22.92
C PHE A 543 -27.81 13.40 24.28
N THR A 544 -27.03 14.36 24.78
CA THR A 544 -27.35 15.10 26.02
C THR A 544 -28.56 16.01 25.89
N ARG A 545 -29.09 16.22 24.68
CA ARG A 545 -30.34 16.96 24.48
C ARG A 545 -31.60 16.17 24.86
N ASN A 546 -31.56 14.83 24.92
CA ASN A 546 -32.74 14.02 25.22
C ASN A 546 -32.41 12.80 26.12
N ASP A 547 -32.80 12.90 27.40
CA ASP A 547 -32.99 11.83 28.42
C ASP A 547 -31.79 11.01 28.97
N ILE A 548 -32.10 10.35 30.11
CA ILE A 548 -31.27 9.88 31.24
C ILE A 548 -30.27 8.75 30.93
N ILE A 549 -30.39 8.07 29.78
CA ILE A 549 -29.46 6.98 29.34
C ILE A 549 -28.06 7.55 29.01
N SER A 550 -27.97 8.86 28.81
CA SER A 550 -26.76 9.61 28.43
C SER A 550 -25.66 9.69 29.51
N HIS A 551 -25.96 9.45 30.80
CA HIS A 551 -24.97 9.61 31.88
C HIS A 551 -23.94 8.46 31.98
N ASP A 552 -24.31 7.19 31.77
CA ASP A 552 -23.35 6.07 31.77
C ASP A 552 -22.35 6.18 30.60
N MET A 553 -22.86 6.58 29.43
CA MET A 553 -22.05 6.87 28.25
C MET A 553 -21.02 7.98 28.52
N LEU A 554 -21.46 9.09 29.14
CA LEU A 554 -20.60 10.24 29.43
C LEU A 554 -19.50 9.89 30.45
N LEU A 555 -19.82 9.12 31.49
CA LEU A 555 -18.86 8.64 32.49
C LEU A 555 -17.84 7.68 31.89
N LYS A 556 -18.25 6.77 31.00
CA LYS A 556 -17.31 5.88 30.29
C LYS A 556 -16.44 6.65 29.32
N VAL A 557 -16.99 7.59 28.55
CA VAL A 557 -16.22 8.50 27.68
C VAL A 557 -15.18 9.31 28.46
N LEU A 558 -15.53 9.80 29.66
CA LEU A 558 -14.59 10.46 30.57
C LEU A 558 -13.50 9.49 31.06
N GLY A 559 -13.85 8.23 31.33
CA GLY A 559 -12.90 7.15 31.67
C GLY A 559 -11.94 6.76 30.54
N VAL A 560 -12.25 7.09 29.28
CA VAL A 560 -11.37 6.89 28.12
C VAL A 560 -10.27 7.97 28.02
N LEU A 561 -10.50 9.15 28.61
CA LEU A 561 -9.57 10.30 28.51
C LEU A 561 -8.13 9.98 28.93
N PRO A 562 -7.83 9.25 30.03
CA PRO A 562 -6.45 8.90 30.39
C PRO A 562 -5.70 8.08 29.34
N SER A 563 -6.40 7.22 28.58
CA SER A 563 -5.82 6.44 27.48
C SER A 563 -5.55 7.28 26.22
N LEU A 564 -6.34 8.34 26.02
CA LEU A 564 -6.12 9.34 24.97
C LEU A 564 -5.06 10.38 25.40
N ALA A 565 -4.90 10.59 26.71
CA ALA A 565 -4.00 11.56 27.34
C ALA A 565 -2.51 11.21 27.27
N SER A 566 -2.17 9.94 27.08
CA SER A 566 -0.78 9.48 26.97
C SER A 566 -0.06 9.99 25.71
N HIS A 567 -0.75 10.73 24.83
CA HIS A 567 -0.17 11.33 23.64
C HIS A 567 0.24 12.79 23.83
N SER A 568 1.46 13.13 23.39
CA SER A 568 2.04 14.47 23.48
C SER A 568 1.19 15.58 22.85
N VAL A 569 0.40 15.23 21.82
CA VAL A 569 -0.53 16.15 21.13
C VAL A 569 -1.80 16.44 21.96
N MET A 570 -2.14 15.57 22.90
CA MET A 570 -3.33 15.69 23.77
C MET A 570 -3.03 16.43 25.08
N ILE A 571 -1.76 16.55 25.47
CA ILE A 571 -1.32 17.26 26.69
C ILE A 571 -1.83 18.72 26.71
N PRO A 572 -1.70 19.53 25.64
CA PRO A 572 -2.22 20.90 25.65
C PRO A 572 -3.74 20.92 25.85
N LEU A 573 -4.47 20.00 25.20
CA LEU A 573 -5.92 19.92 25.25
C LEU A 573 -6.40 19.56 26.67
N ILE A 574 -5.76 18.58 27.31
CA ILE A 574 -6.08 18.10 28.66
C ILE A 574 -5.73 19.13 29.73
N VAL A 575 -4.56 19.77 29.62
CA VAL A 575 -4.13 20.83 30.52
C VAL A 575 -5.06 22.05 30.39
N GLN A 576 -5.57 22.34 29.19
CA GLN A 576 -6.43 23.50 28.95
C GLN A 576 -7.92 23.25 29.19
N THR A 577 -8.43 22.02 29.08
CA THR A 577 -9.87 21.71 29.28
C THR A 577 -10.16 20.94 30.58
N ILE A 578 -9.37 19.93 30.95
CA ILE A 578 -9.68 19.05 32.09
C ILE A 578 -9.14 19.63 33.40
N LEU A 579 -7.94 20.20 33.38
CA LEU A 579 -7.33 20.78 34.58
C LEU A 579 -8.19 21.91 35.21
N PRO A 580 -8.78 22.85 34.43
CA PRO A 580 -9.68 23.86 34.97
C PRO A 580 -11.02 23.28 35.46
N MET A 581 -11.50 22.19 34.86
CA MET A 581 -12.72 21.51 35.29
C MET A 581 -12.56 20.76 36.61
N LEU A 582 -11.38 20.17 36.86
CA LEU A 582 -11.05 19.46 38.11
C LEU A 582 -10.77 20.40 39.28
N HIS A 583 -10.35 21.64 39.02
CA HIS A 583 -10.11 22.65 40.05
C HIS A 583 -11.39 23.32 40.58
N LYS A 584 -12.57 22.90 40.12
CA LYS A 584 -13.86 23.52 40.45
C LYS A 584 -14.38 23.20 41.86
N ASP A 585 -13.90 22.13 42.51
CA ASP A 585 -14.47 21.62 43.78
C ASP A 585 -13.56 21.78 45.02
N ALA A 586 -12.40 22.44 44.91
CA ALA A 586 -11.59 22.81 46.08
C ALA A 586 -12.00 24.21 46.60
N LYS A 587 -12.88 24.26 47.62
CA LYS A 587 -13.32 25.51 48.28
C LYS A 587 -12.30 25.96 49.35
N PRO A 588 -12.09 27.28 49.59
CA PRO A 588 -13.04 28.05 50.42
C PRO A 588 -13.32 29.52 50.00
N VAL A 589 -14.62 29.87 50.09
CA VAL A 589 -15.23 31.17 50.49
C VAL A 589 -15.19 32.36 49.51
N VAL A 590 -16.36 33.02 49.44
CA VAL A 590 -16.82 34.20 48.65
C VAL A 590 -17.44 33.84 47.28
N ASP A 591 -18.72 34.22 47.10
CA ASP A 591 -19.46 34.12 45.84
C ASP A 591 -18.83 35.07 44.80
N ASP A 592 -17.90 34.53 44.00
CA ASP A 592 -17.42 35.08 42.75
C ASP A 592 -17.82 34.12 41.62
N GLY A 593 -18.61 34.63 40.66
CA GLY A 593 -18.92 33.92 39.42
C GLY A 593 -17.83 34.15 38.37
N LEU A 594 -17.45 33.10 37.63
CA LEU A 594 -16.48 33.20 36.54
C LEU A 594 -16.97 34.17 35.45
N TRP A 595 -16.26 35.30 35.28
CA TRP A 595 -16.49 36.27 34.23
C TRP A 595 -15.60 35.94 33.03
N TRP A 596 -16.22 35.58 31.90
CA TRP A 596 -15.51 35.37 30.65
C TRP A 596 -14.99 36.70 30.09
N SER A 597 -13.70 37.00 30.30
CA SER A 597 -13.09 38.31 29.99
C SER A 597 -13.09 38.67 28.49
N LEU A 598 -13.27 37.69 27.61
CA LEU A 598 -13.26 37.88 26.16
C LEU A 598 -14.63 38.30 25.59
N LYS A 599 -15.69 38.35 26.42
CA LYS A 599 -16.96 38.99 26.08
C LYS A 599 -17.46 39.87 27.22
N THR A 600 -18.09 40.99 26.86
CA THR A 600 -18.63 41.97 27.81
C THR A 600 -19.78 41.43 28.68
N ASN A 601 -20.45 40.36 28.25
CA ASN A 601 -21.53 39.73 29.02
C ASN A 601 -21.06 38.68 30.03
N GLY A 602 -19.76 38.41 30.12
CA GLY A 602 -19.18 37.50 31.12
C GLY A 602 -19.53 36.02 30.95
N ILE A 603 -20.27 35.64 29.90
CA ILE A 603 -20.71 34.26 29.66
C ILE A 603 -19.71 33.56 28.73
N PHE A 604 -19.26 32.38 29.14
CA PHE A 604 -18.38 31.53 28.35
C PHE A 604 -19.04 31.07 27.05
N ASP A 605 -18.33 31.24 25.94
CA ASP A 605 -18.71 30.75 24.62
C ASP A 605 -17.49 30.07 23.97
N VAL A 606 -17.70 28.83 23.53
CA VAL A 606 -16.68 27.98 22.89
C VAL A 606 -16.04 28.69 21.70
N ARG A 607 -16.82 29.51 20.97
CA ARG A 607 -16.32 30.30 19.83
C ARG A 607 -15.29 31.34 20.28
N SER A 608 -15.57 32.10 21.33
CA SER A 608 -14.64 33.12 21.84
C SER A 608 -13.37 32.51 22.43
N TYR A 609 -13.46 31.32 23.04
CA TYR A 609 -12.30 30.60 23.55
C TYR A 609 -11.41 30.09 22.40
N TYR A 610 -12.02 29.51 21.36
CA TYR A 610 -11.31 29.07 20.15
C TYR A 610 -10.60 30.22 19.43
N SER A 611 -11.21 31.41 19.40
CA SER A 611 -10.59 32.61 18.84
C SER A 611 -9.38 33.07 19.65
N SER A 612 -9.38 32.95 20.98
CA SER A 612 -8.21 33.29 21.82
C SER A 612 -7.07 32.30 21.75
N LEU A 613 -7.33 31.03 21.42
CA LEU A 613 -6.32 29.99 21.30
C LEU A 613 -5.56 30.01 19.97
N ARG A 614 -6.04 30.74 18.96
CA ARG A 614 -5.37 30.86 17.65
C ARG A 614 -4.46 32.10 17.64
N GLU A 615 -3.15 31.89 17.61
CA GLU A 615 -2.14 32.97 17.41
C GLU A 615 -2.00 33.44 15.94
N SER A 616 -2.93 33.11 15.05
CA SER A 616 -2.85 33.47 13.62
C SER A 616 -4.16 34.11 13.15
N PRO A 617 -4.11 35.04 12.16
CA PRO A 617 -5.25 35.89 11.82
C PRO A 617 -6.43 35.03 11.40
N ASP A 618 -7.65 35.53 11.62
CA ASP A 618 -8.86 34.94 11.06
C ASP A 618 -8.63 34.70 9.57
N ILE A 619 -8.30 33.46 9.19
CA ILE A 619 -8.27 33.05 7.80
C ILE A 619 -9.72 33.14 7.38
N ALA A 620 -10.07 34.27 6.80
CA ALA A 620 -11.35 34.44 6.18
C ALA A 620 -11.48 33.27 5.19
N PHE A 621 -12.55 32.50 5.33
CA PHE A 621 -12.90 31.44 4.39
C PHE A 621 -14.37 31.62 3.99
N PRO A 622 -14.75 31.49 2.71
CA PRO A 622 -16.08 31.82 2.21
C PRO A 622 -17.12 30.71 2.52
N TRP A 623 -17.19 30.26 3.78
CA TRP A 623 -18.01 29.13 4.21
C TRP A 623 -19.51 29.35 3.94
N LYS A 624 -19.99 30.60 4.01
CA LYS A 624 -21.40 30.92 3.71
C LYS A 624 -21.74 30.65 2.25
N CYS A 625 -20.87 31.06 1.32
CA CYS A 625 -21.04 30.81 -0.11
C CYS A 625 -20.96 29.33 -0.50
N ILE A 626 -20.46 28.49 0.39
CA ILE A 626 -20.32 27.05 0.16
C ILE A 626 -21.49 26.32 0.80
N TRP A 627 -21.72 26.53 2.10
CA TRP A 627 -22.60 25.71 2.93
C TRP A 627 -23.97 26.32 3.20
N CYS A 628 -24.14 27.64 3.08
CA CYS A 628 -25.44 28.29 3.24
C CYS A 628 -26.22 28.38 1.93
N THR A 629 -25.65 27.92 0.81
CA THR A 629 -26.37 27.76 -0.45
C THR A 629 -27.37 26.61 -0.35
N LYS A 630 -28.38 26.59 -1.21
CA LYS A 630 -29.30 25.46 -1.34
C LYS A 630 -28.87 24.46 -2.41
N ALA A 631 -27.59 24.43 -2.77
CA ALA A 631 -27.08 23.42 -3.67
C ALA A 631 -27.08 22.02 -3.00
N PRO A 632 -27.16 20.92 -3.77
CA PRO A 632 -26.96 19.58 -3.24
C PRO A 632 -25.62 19.44 -2.52
N ARG A 633 -25.60 18.69 -1.40
CA ARG A 633 -24.40 18.55 -0.55
C ARG A 633 -23.15 18.09 -1.31
N ARG A 634 -23.31 17.25 -2.35
CA ARG A 634 -22.20 16.81 -3.22
C ARG A 634 -21.51 17.98 -3.94
N ALA A 635 -22.30 18.93 -4.44
CA ALA A 635 -21.80 20.12 -5.11
C ALA A 635 -21.17 21.09 -4.10
N CYS A 636 -21.78 21.28 -2.93
CA CYS A 636 -21.18 22.08 -1.84
C CYS A 636 -19.82 21.52 -1.40
N PHE A 637 -19.71 20.20 -1.20
CA PHE A 637 -18.45 19.55 -0.84
C PHE A 637 -17.41 19.71 -1.95
N PHE A 638 -17.82 19.55 -3.20
CA PHE A 638 -16.94 19.81 -4.34
C PHE A 638 -16.41 21.26 -4.35
N VAL A 639 -17.28 22.27 -4.23
CA VAL A 639 -16.86 23.68 -4.18
C VAL A 639 -15.96 23.95 -2.98
N TRP A 640 -16.22 23.32 -1.83
CA TRP A 640 -15.33 23.39 -0.67
C TRP A 640 -13.93 22.87 -0.99
N THR A 641 -13.82 21.71 -1.62
CA THR A 641 -12.52 21.17 -2.04
C THR A 641 -11.84 22.02 -3.11
N ALA A 642 -12.61 22.65 -4.02
CA ALA A 642 -12.10 23.55 -5.04
C ALA A 642 -11.56 24.85 -4.41
N ALA A 643 -12.26 25.42 -3.42
CA ALA A 643 -11.80 26.57 -2.66
C ALA A 643 -10.49 26.30 -1.91
N TRP A 644 -10.23 25.07 -1.48
CA TRP A 644 -8.94 24.70 -0.90
C TRP A 644 -7.84 24.40 -1.93
N ASN A 645 -8.14 24.52 -3.23
CA ASN A 645 -7.27 24.11 -4.33
C ASN A 645 -6.82 22.63 -4.18
N LYS A 646 -7.77 21.74 -3.86
CA LYS A 646 -7.51 20.30 -3.58
C LYS A 646 -8.19 19.33 -4.54
N ILE A 647 -8.99 19.81 -5.49
CA ILE A 647 -9.56 18.95 -6.53
C ILE A 647 -8.47 18.38 -7.45
N LEU A 648 -8.75 17.26 -8.11
CA LEU A 648 -7.79 16.44 -8.85
C LEU A 648 -7.49 16.99 -10.26
N THR A 649 -7.10 18.26 -10.34
CA THR A 649 -6.58 18.89 -11.56
C THR A 649 -5.15 18.42 -11.86
N CYS A 650 -4.72 18.49 -13.13
CA CYS A 650 -3.37 18.07 -13.53
C CYS A 650 -2.26 18.77 -12.73
N ASP A 651 -2.41 20.07 -12.42
CA ASP A 651 -1.44 20.79 -11.61
C ASP A 651 -1.32 20.25 -10.16
N ASN A 652 -2.45 19.88 -9.54
CA ASN A 652 -2.49 19.33 -8.19
C ASN A 652 -1.99 17.89 -8.14
N LEU A 653 -2.24 17.10 -9.19
CA LEU A 653 -1.63 15.79 -9.35
C LEU A 653 -0.10 15.90 -9.54
N ARG A 654 0.37 16.87 -10.33
CA ARG A 654 1.81 17.16 -10.45
C ARG A 654 2.45 17.54 -9.12
N LYS A 655 1.79 18.38 -8.31
CA LYS A 655 2.26 18.72 -6.95
C LYS A 655 2.33 17.50 -6.03
N ARG A 656 1.55 16.44 -6.30
CA ARG A 656 1.59 15.14 -5.59
C ARG A 656 2.63 14.17 -6.17
N GLY A 657 3.44 14.58 -7.14
CA GLY A 657 4.51 13.78 -7.74
C GLY A 657 4.13 13.00 -8.99
N TYR A 658 2.92 13.19 -9.54
CA TYR A 658 2.49 12.51 -10.76
C TYR A 658 2.98 13.26 -12.03
N ASN A 659 3.58 12.55 -12.98
CA ASN A 659 4.01 13.10 -14.26
C ASN A 659 2.88 12.98 -15.29
N LEU A 660 2.07 14.04 -15.43
CA LEU A 660 0.95 14.12 -16.36
C LEU A 660 1.14 15.29 -17.35
N PRO A 661 0.68 15.16 -18.60
CA PRO A 661 0.60 16.30 -19.52
C PRO A 661 -0.34 17.35 -18.93
N SER A 662 0.14 18.58 -18.78
CA SER A 662 -0.56 19.59 -17.99
C SER A 662 -1.68 20.31 -18.73
N TRP A 663 -2.12 19.86 -19.90
CA TRP A 663 -3.11 20.59 -20.71
C TRP A 663 -4.53 20.45 -20.14
N CYS A 664 -5.29 21.53 -20.20
CA CYS A 664 -6.71 21.56 -19.87
C CYS A 664 -7.50 20.82 -20.95
N CYS A 665 -8.17 19.72 -20.61
CA CYS A 665 -8.97 18.93 -21.56
C CYS A 665 -10.23 19.66 -22.07
N MET A 666 -10.60 20.78 -21.44
CA MET A 666 -11.70 21.61 -21.89
C MET A 666 -11.28 22.49 -23.07
N CYS A 667 -10.25 23.33 -22.89
CA CYS A 667 -9.85 24.31 -23.90
C CYS A 667 -8.68 23.87 -24.79
N CYS A 668 -7.89 22.88 -24.36
CA CYS A 668 -6.67 22.41 -25.01
C CYS A 668 -5.58 23.49 -25.24
N CYS A 669 -5.74 24.71 -24.71
CA CYS A 669 -4.83 25.84 -24.97
C CYS A 669 -3.90 26.17 -23.79
N ASN A 670 -4.30 25.85 -22.56
CA ASN A 670 -3.61 26.28 -21.34
C ASN A 670 -3.44 25.11 -20.36
N GLY A 671 -2.66 25.35 -19.29
CA GLY A 671 -2.48 24.38 -18.22
C GLY A 671 -3.76 24.14 -17.39
N GLU A 672 -4.05 22.90 -17.02
CA GLU A 672 -5.18 22.58 -16.12
C GLU A 672 -4.81 22.88 -14.65
N SER A 673 -5.23 24.05 -14.18
CA SER A 673 -5.30 24.39 -12.75
C SER A 673 -6.75 24.53 -12.30
N VAL A 674 -7.01 24.54 -10.99
CA VAL A 674 -8.36 24.74 -10.44
C VAL A 674 -8.96 26.06 -10.92
N ASP A 675 -8.21 27.14 -10.82
CA ASP A 675 -8.67 28.48 -11.22
C ASP A 675 -8.84 28.57 -12.74
N HIS A 676 -7.95 27.96 -13.52
CA HIS A 676 -8.12 27.92 -14.97
C HIS A 676 -9.36 27.09 -15.35
N LEU A 677 -9.47 25.86 -14.87
CA LEU A 677 -10.57 24.96 -15.23
C LEU A 677 -11.94 25.57 -14.92
N LEU A 678 -12.11 26.14 -13.73
CA LEU A 678 -13.42 26.59 -13.24
C LEU A 678 -13.75 28.04 -13.60
N LEU A 679 -12.75 28.90 -13.85
CA LEU A 679 -12.97 30.34 -14.09
C LEU A 679 -12.45 30.80 -15.46
N HIS A 680 -11.17 30.55 -15.75
CA HIS A 680 -10.45 31.24 -16.84
C HIS A 680 -10.34 30.42 -18.13
N CYS A 681 -10.82 29.18 -18.14
CA CYS A 681 -10.93 28.35 -19.32
C CYS A 681 -11.91 29.04 -20.29
N PRO A 682 -11.58 29.21 -21.59
CA PRO A 682 -12.49 29.83 -22.56
C PRO A 682 -13.92 29.30 -22.54
N ILE A 683 -14.10 27.99 -22.36
CA ILE A 683 -15.42 27.36 -22.23
C ILE A 683 -16.12 27.80 -20.92
N ALA A 684 -15.40 27.76 -19.79
CA ALA A 684 -15.94 28.21 -18.50
C ALA A 684 -16.26 29.70 -18.51
N GLY A 685 -15.38 30.52 -19.08
CA GLY A 685 -15.57 31.96 -19.25
C GLY A 685 -16.79 32.29 -20.11
N GLY A 686 -17.07 31.51 -21.15
CA GLY A 686 -18.30 31.64 -21.95
C GLY A 686 -19.56 31.43 -21.11
N LEU A 687 -19.59 30.40 -20.26
CA LEU A 687 -20.71 30.13 -19.35
C LEU A 687 -20.86 31.22 -18.28
N TRP A 688 -19.77 31.68 -17.68
CA TRP A 688 -19.79 32.83 -16.77
C TRP A 688 -20.31 34.10 -17.45
N SER A 689 -19.88 34.38 -18.68
CA SER A 689 -20.35 35.53 -19.45
C SER A 689 -21.86 35.48 -19.68
N TRP A 690 -22.39 34.29 -19.99
CA TRP A 690 -23.83 34.09 -20.16
C TRP A 690 -24.61 34.37 -18.86
N ILE A 691 -24.10 33.91 -17.70
CA ILE A 691 -24.72 34.20 -16.40
C ILE A 691 -24.77 35.71 -16.16
N PHE A 692 -23.65 36.41 -16.37
CA PHE A 692 -23.60 37.85 -16.15
C PHE A 692 -24.57 38.62 -17.05
N GLN A 693 -24.70 38.22 -18.31
CA GLN A 693 -25.68 38.80 -19.23
C GLN A 693 -27.12 38.50 -18.79
N THR A 694 -27.40 37.26 -18.37
CA THR A 694 -28.75 36.81 -17.99
C THR A 694 -29.25 37.47 -16.72
N PHE A 695 -28.37 37.68 -15.73
CA PHE A 695 -28.67 38.42 -14.51
C PHE A 695 -28.54 39.94 -14.70
N GLY A 696 -28.07 40.43 -15.85
CA GLY A 696 -27.88 41.87 -16.08
C GLY A 696 -26.78 42.51 -15.22
N VAL A 697 -25.76 41.75 -14.83
CA VAL A 697 -24.69 42.21 -13.92
C VAL A 697 -23.40 42.41 -14.70
N HIS A 698 -22.72 43.53 -14.46
CA HIS A 698 -21.33 43.71 -14.89
C HIS A 698 -20.38 43.22 -13.79
N TRP A 699 -19.68 42.11 -14.04
CA TRP A 699 -18.81 41.48 -13.07
C TRP A 699 -17.40 41.27 -13.61
N VAL A 700 -16.39 41.46 -12.76
CA VAL A 700 -15.00 41.14 -13.07
C VAL A 700 -14.64 39.82 -12.37
N LEU A 701 -14.36 38.78 -13.14
CA LEU A 701 -13.96 37.47 -12.63
C LEU A 701 -12.63 37.57 -11.84
N PRO A 702 -12.61 37.22 -10.54
CA PRO A 702 -11.38 37.22 -9.75
C PRO A 702 -10.37 36.17 -10.23
N GLY A 703 -9.10 36.34 -9.84
CA GLY A 703 -8.02 35.42 -10.20
C GLY A 703 -8.17 34.00 -9.63
N THR A 704 -8.87 33.84 -8.49
CA THR A 704 -9.01 32.56 -7.80
C THR A 704 -10.46 32.20 -7.46
N VAL A 705 -10.74 30.89 -7.36
CA VAL A 705 -12.05 30.37 -6.93
C VAL A 705 -12.43 30.87 -5.54
N THR A 706 -11.47 30.94 -4.61
CA THR A 706 -11.70 31.50 -3.26
C THR A 706 -12.14 32.96 -3.31
N ALA A 707 -11.46 33.80 -4.09
CA ALA A 707 -11.79 35.20 -4.22
C ALA A 707 -13.17 35.41 -4.86
N LEU A 708 -13.55 34.58 -5.84
CA LEU A 708 -14.89 34.58 -6.40
C LEU A 708 -15.95 34.28 -5.33
N LEU A 709 -15.80 33.19 -4.59
CA LEU A 709 -16.77 32.80 -3.56
C LEU A 709 -16.91 33.84 -2.44
N PHE A 710 -15.84 34.60 -2.18
CA PHE A 710 -15.87 35.71 -1.24
C PHE A 710 -16.73 36.88 -1.70
N SER A 711 -16.54 37.31 -2.95
CA SER A 711 -17.29 38.44 -3.50
C SER A 711 -18.71 38.06 -3.89
N TRP A 712 -18.99 36.78 -4.14
CA TRP A 712 -20.27 36.32 -4.68
C TRP A 712 -21.45 36.36 -3.68
N TRP A 713 -21.20 36.00 -2.42
CA TRP A 713 -22.26 35.73 -1.45
C TRP A 713 -23.13 36.97 -1.19
N ASN A 714 -24.43 36.85 -1.48
CA ASN A 714 -25.39 37.95 -1.45
C ASN A 714 -24.98 39.17 -2.29
N GLY A 715 -24.28 38.95 -3.41
CA GLY A 715 -23.83 39.99 -4.32
C GLY A 715 -24.94 40.83 -4.94
N LEU A 716 -26.18 40.31 -5.00
CA LEU A 716 -27.38 41.03 -5.44
C LEU A 716 -28.23 41.59 -4.29
N GLY A 717 -27.77 41.47 -3.03
CA GLY A 717 -28.55 41.85 -1.85
C GLY A 717 -29.16 40.64 -1.11
N ARG A 718 -29.43 40.78 0.19
CA ARG A 718 -29.82 39.65 1.07
C ARG A 718 -31.18 39.02 0.76
N HIS A 719 -32.06 39.73 0.07
CA HIS A 719 -33.47 39.34 -0.14
C HIS A 719 -33.75 38.82 -1.57
N SER A 720 -32.78 38.93 -2.48
CA SER A 720 -32.91 38.59 -3.92
C SER A 720 -31.83 37.62 -4.40
N SER A 721 -30.96 37.13 -3.52
CA SER A 721 -29.78 36.33 -3.90
C SER A 721 -29.95 34.82 -3.78
N ASP A 722 -31.16 34.28 -3.58
CA ASP A 722 -31.34 32.84 -3.33
C ASP A 722 -30.90 31.96 -4.52
N ILE A 723 -31.35 32.32 -5.73
CA ILE A 723 -30.90 31.64 -6.96
C ILE A 723 -29.44 32.01 -7.25
N TRP A 724 -29.08 33.29 -7.14
CA TRP A 724 -27.73 33.80 -7.37
C TRP A 724 -26.67 33.05 -6.57
N ASN A 725 -26.91 32.83 -5.27
CA ASN A 725 -25.99 32.13 -4.38
C ASN A 725 -25.79 30.66 -4.78
N THR A 726 -26.73 30.07 -5.52
CA THR A 726 -26.66 28.67 -5.98
C THR A 726 -25.82 28.53 -7.27
N VAL A 727 -25.66 29.62 -8.03
CA VAL A 727 -25.00 29.63 -9.33
C VAL A 727 -23.56 29.09 -9.31
N PRO A 728 -22.65 29.51 -8.40
CA PRO A 728 -21.27 29.02 -8.42
C PRO A 728 -21.18 27.52 -8.21
N ALA A 729 -21.99 26.98 -7.29
CA ALA A 729 -22.02 25.55 -7.03
C ALA A 729 -22.57 24.76 -8.23
N CYS A 730 -23.60 25.28 -8.88
CA CYS A 730 -24.20 24.64 -10.06
C CYS A 730 -23.25 24.66 -11.25
N LEU A 731 -22.67 25.82 -11.58
CA LEU A 731 -21.80 25.97 -12.74
C LEU A 731 -20.49 25.19 -12.57
N MET A 732 -19.81 25.36 -11.43
CA MET A 732 -18.54 24.65 -11.19
C MET A 732 -18.73 23.13 -11.17
N TRP A 733 -19.86 22.65 -10.64
CA TRP A 733 -20.21 21.23 -10.70
C TRP A 733 -20.42 20.74 -12.14
N THR A 734 -21.14 21.53 -12.95
CA THR A 734 -21.38 21.20 -14.37
C THR A 734 -20.07 21.14 -15.17
N ILE A 735 -19.17 22.11 -14.95
CA ILE A 735 -17.83 22.12 -15.57
C ILE A 735 -17.02 20.91 -15.11
N TRP A 736 -17.07 20.57 -13.82
CA TRP A 736 -16.37 19.41 -13.28
C TRP A 736 -16.87 18.09 -13.86
N GLU A 737 -18.18 17.92 -13.97
CA GLU A 737 -18.78 16.76 -14.64
C GLU A 737 -18.30 16.68 -16.09
N GLU A 738 -18.42 17.75 -16.88
CA GLU A 738 -17.98 17.76 -18.28
C GLU A 738 -16.49 17.44 -18.43
N ARG A 739 -15.64 18.05 -17.60
CA ARG A 739 -14.20 17.75 -17.55
C ARG A 739 -13.96 16.26 -17.32
N ASN A 740 -14.69 15.64 -16.39
CA ASN A 740 -14.55 14.21 -16.09
C ASN A 740 -15.04 13.35 -17.25
N HIS A 741 -16.14 13.69 -17.93
CA HIS A 741 -16.58 12.98 -19.14
C HIS A 741 -15.51 13.04 -20.24
N ARG A 742 -14.90 14.21 -20.48
CA ARG A 742 -13.82 14.35 -21.47
C ARG A 742 -12.57 13.57 -21.11
N THR A 743 -12.20 13.58 -19.83
CA THR A 743 -10.96 12.94 -19.36
C THR A 743 -11.07 11.42 -19.28
N PHE A 744 -12.21 10.90 -18.82
CA PHE A 744 -12.37 9.47 -18.50
C PHE A 744 -13.22 8.72 -19.52
N GLU A 745 -14.08 9.40 -20.27
CA GLU A 745 -14.99 8.78 -21.23
C GLU A 745 -14.69 9.16 -22.68
N ASP A 746 -13.78 10.10 -22.92
CA ASP A 746 -13.47 10.68 -24.25
C ASP A 746 -14.75 11.22 -24.95
N VAL A 747 -15.73 11.63 -24.14
CA VAL A 747 -16.98 12.23 -24.60
C VAL A 747 -16.93 13.72 -24.30
N SER A 748 -17.10 14.55 -25.33
CA SER A 748 -17.20 16.01 -25.21
C SER A 748 -18.56 16.50 -25.69
N LYS A 749 -19.18 17.39 -24.91
CA LYS A 749 -20.37 18.11 -25.32
C LYS A 749 -19.98 19.40 -26.04
N LEU A 750 -20.81 19.81 -27.00
CA LEU A 750 -20.78 21.15 -27.58
C LEU A 750 -21.12 22.19 -26.50
N ASP A 751 -20.57 23.39 -26.62
CA ASP A 751 -20.77 24.48 -25.64
C ASP A 751 -22.25 24.83 -25.44
N SER A 752 -23.08 24.71 -26.49
CA SER A 752 -24.53 24.91 -26.41
C SER A 752 -25.22 23.88 -25.50
N HIS A 753 -24.86 22.60 -25.61
CA HIS A 753 -25.42 21.54 -24.77
C HIS A 753 -24.92 21.61 -23.32
N LEU A 754 -23.69 22.09 -23.13
CA LEU A 754 -23.17 22.34 -21.79
C LEU A 754 -23.95 23.48 -21.11
N LEU A 755 -24.26 24.54 -21.85
CA LEU A 755 -25.10 25.64 -21.38
C LEU A 755 -26.54 25.17 -21.07
N GLU A 756 -27.16 24.39 -21.96
CA GLU A 756 -28.49 23.79 -21.73
C GLU A 756 -28.50 22.93 -20.46
N GLY A 757 -27.49 22.08 -20.27
CA GLY A 757 -27.36 21.23 -19.08
C GLY A 757 -27.20 22.04 -17.78
N PHE A 758 -26.43 23.13 -17.82
CA PHE A 758 -26.31 24.06 -16.71
C PHE A 758 -27.66 24.72 -16.37
N ILE A 759 -28.37 25.24 -17.38
CA ILE A 759 -29.68 25.90 -17.20
C ILE A 759 -30.70 24.95 -16.59
N LEU A 760 -30.77 23.72 -17.11
CA LEU A 760 -31.64 22.67 -16.59
C LEU A 760 -31.35 22.37 -15.12
N THR A 761 -30.08 22.20 -14.78
CA THR A 761 -29.65 21.89 -13.41
C THR A 761 -29.97 23.05 -12.46
N LEU A 762 -29.72 24.29 -12.89
CA LEU A 762 -30.03 25.47 -12.08
C LEU A 762 -31.54 25.63 -11.88
N PHE A 763 -32.34 25.39 -12.92
CA PHE A 763 -33.80 25.39 -12.84
C PHE A 763 -34.31 24.35 -11.86
N ASP A 764 -33.86 23.10 -11.98
CA ASP A 764 -34.26 22.00 -11.10
C ASP A 764 -33.90 22.29 -9.63
N TRP A 765 -32.70 22.80 -9.37
CA TRP A 765 -32.26 23.13 -8.01
C TRP A 765 -33.07 24.29 -7.45
N SER A 766 -33.37 25.32 -8.25
CA SER A 766 -34.17 26.46 -7.83
C SER A 766 -35.61 26.05 -7.50
N ARG A 767 -36.21 25.18 -8.32
CA ARG A 767 -37.58 24.68 -8.15
C ARG A 767 -37.69 23.76 -6.93
N ALA A 768 -36.73 22.87 -6.72
CA ALA A 768 -36.73 21.94 -5.58
C ALA A 768 -36.75 22.67 -4.22
N TRP A 769 -36.15 23.85 -4.14
CA TRP A 769 -36.13 24.68 -2.93
C TRP A 769 -37.20 25.77 -2.88
N GLY A 770 -38.06 25.85 -3.90
CA GLY A 770 -39.13 26.84 -3.97
C GLY A 770 -38.67 28.26 -4.29
N PHE A 771 -37.47 28.43 -4.86
CA PHE A 771 -36.93 29.73 -5.27
C PHE A 771 -37.49 30.23 -6.61
N SER A 772 -38.02 29.31 -7.43
CA SER A 772 -38.71 29.65 -8.66
C SER A 772 -40.08 28.98 -8.72
N THR A 773 -41.07 29.74 -9.16
CA THR A 773 -42.43 29.27 -9.49
C THR A 773 -42.61 29.07 -10.99
N SER A 774 -41.58 29.30 -11.80
CA SER A 774 -41.63 29.19 -13.26
C SER A 774 -41.98 27.75 -13.68
N THR A 775 -42.90 27.63 -14.63
CA THR A 775 -43.39 26.33 -15.12
C THR A 775 -42.59 25.83 -16.33
N SER A 776 -41.82 26.71 -16.98
CA SER A 776 -40.97 26.40 -18.13
C SER A 776 -39.58 27.04 -18.00
N ILE A 777 -38.61 26.50 -18.74
CA ILE A 777 -37.22 27.00 -18.77
C ILE A 777 -37.12 28.42 -19.37
N PRO A 778 -37.80 28.76 -20.49
CA PRO A 778 -37.79 30.13 -21.01
C PRO A 778 -38.33 31.16 -20.01
N ASP A 779 -39.40 30.82 -19.30
CA ASP A 779 -39.97 31.69 -18.24
C ASP A 779 -38.99 31.85 -17.07
N PHE A 780 -38.28 30.77 -16.73
CA PHE A 780 -37.23 30.80 -15.71
C PHE A 780 -36.09 31.75 -16.11
N ILE A 781 -35.52 31.61 -17.30
CA ILE A 781 -34.44 32.49 -17.80
C ILE A 781 -34.91 33.95 -17.79
N SER A 782 -36.14 34.22 -18.24
CA SER A 782 -36.71 35.57 -18.22
C SER A 782 -36.84 36.10 -16.79
N SER A 783 -37.22 35.26 -15.82
CA SER A 783 -37.29 35.67 -14.41
C SER A 783 -35.93 36.07 -13.82
N LEU A 784 -34.82 35.46 -14.28
CA LEU A 784 -33.48 35.79 -13.80
C LEU A 784 -33.05 37.22 -14.16
N SER A 785 -33.49 37.74 -15.31
CA SER A 785 -33.23 39.13 -15.69
C SER A 785 -34.00 40.17 -14.87
N LEU A 786 -35.14 39.79 -14.28
CA LEU A 786 -35.95 40.68 -13.45
C LEU A 786 -35.39 40.84 -12.03
N ILE A 787 -34.64 39.83 -11.53
CA ILE A 787 -34.06 39.81 -10.19
C ILE A 787 -33.06 40.96 -9.96
N SER A 788 -32.41 41.48 -11.00
CA SER A 788 -31.48 42.61 -10.87
C SER A 788 -32.15 43.98 -10.96
N HIS A 789 -33.30 44.09 -11.62
CA HIS A 789 -34.02 45.36 -11.73
C HIS A 789 -34.61 45.84 -10.40
N ASP A 790 -35.04 44.91 -9.53
CA ASP A 790 -35.57 45.21 -8.19
C ASP A 790 -34.47 45.65 -7.18
N VAL A 791 -33.19 45.57 -7.54
CA VAL A 791 -32.05 45.87 -6.65
C VAL A 791 -31.50 47.29 -6.87
N TYR A 792 -31.76 47.89 -8.04
CA TYR A 792 -31.31 49.24 -8.40
C TYR A 792 -32.41 50.32 -8.36
N SER A 793 -33.61 49.97 -7.91
CA SER A 793 -34.70 50.87 -7.53
C SER A 793 -34.80 50.97 -6.02
#